data_AF-M7Z0K7-F1
#
_entry.id   AF-M7Z0K7-F1
#
_cell.length_a   1.000
_cell.length_b   1.000
_cell.length_c   1.000
_cell.angle_alpha   90.00
_cell.angle_beta   90.00
_cell.angle_gamma   90.00
#
_symmetry.space_group_name_H-M   'P 1'
#
loop_
_entity.id
_entity.type
_entity.pdbx_description
1 polymer ?
#
loop_
_entity_poly.entity_id
_entity_poly.type
_entity_poly.pdbx_seq_one_letter_code
_entity_poly.pdbx_strand_id
1 'polypeptide(L)'
;MTNKAATASIIAAVGVVAVIGTIAAVTTSKKASDDGGNMSTSIKLSQLCSSTLYPAKCENSLTPVVNESSNPEEVLRAALQVAMNEVGAAFAKYSDVGKGATDKITLSAIGECKKLLDDAIVDLKDMAGLRADQVVVQVNDLRVWISGVMTYIYTCADGFDKPELKKAMDKLLTNSTELSSNALAIITRVGQFLHQGQDAKSGSTVGGSRRLLGWYMGDAHDVESRRRLLAINGRLDEIAVVRDASRRLLSETMDEITEMSHDGDRHLSETMDQIDEMSHDGDRHLSETMDQIDEMSHNGDRHLQDVSTSNPTGNVSTSNLTGKANTSQVMSFGDGSSASMFFGVSNLTKEADFVRRRLLSMTYDGSSENEVKQYGEGNKRRLLNDGLSGDEVKQYGEGNKRRLLNDASSGDEVKQYGEGNKRRLLNDASSGDEVKQYGEGNKRRLLNDASSGDEVKQYGEGNKRRLLSDASLGDEVKQYGEGNKRRLLSDASSGDEVKQYGEGNKRRLLNDASSGDEVKQYGEGNKRRLLNDASSGDEVKQYGEGNKRRLLNDASSGDKVKQYGEGNKRRLLNDASSGDEVKQYGEGNKRRLLNDASLDNEVKQYGEGNRRKLLSTQMQSIADMSAQMNRRLLATELPEDLAGKRQLLSNKLVMIYEVAKEANCELEAIDNGRIPEEEEDQRVLATEVVGTIEDLPNNHRRKLLSAGVFPEWVSSHTRRLLQIPGGLQKPNAVVAADGSGNFKTITEALNSVPKKSTARFVIYVKAGEYKEYVTVNKDLANVFMYGDGPTKTRVIGDKSNKGGFATIATRTFSAEGNGFICKSMGFVNTAGPDGHQAVALHVQGDMSVFFNCRFEGYQDTLYVHANRQFFRNCEVLGTIDFIFGNSAAVFQNCLMTVRKPMESQGNMVTAHGRTDPNMPTGIVLQGCKIVPEDALFPVRQTVPSYLGRPWKEYSRTVVMESTIGDLIKPEGWSEWMGDFGLKTLYYAEYANTGPGAGTSKRVTWPGYRVIGQAEATQFTAGVFIDGMSWLKNTGTPNVMGFIK
;
A
#
# COMPACT_ATOMS: atom_id res chain seq x y z
N MET A 1 -23.51 64.78 0.63
CA MET A 1 -24.21 63.97 -0.39
C MET A 1 -23.36 63.96 -1.65
N THR A 2 -22.63 62.88 -1.91
CA THR A 2 -21.86 62.63 -3.16
C THR A 2 -21.24 61.23 -3.09
N ASN A 3 -21.10 60.56 -4.24
CA ASN A 3 -20.08 59.55 -4.64
C ASN A 3 -19.70 58.41 -3.63
N LYS A 4 -19.65 57.11 -3.98
CA LYS A 4 -19.28 56.44 -5.24
C LYS A 4 -19.90 55.03 -5.32
N ALA A 5 -20.28 54.56 -6.52
CA ALA A 5 -20.46 53.12 -6.83
C ALA A 5 -20.57 52.87 -8.36
N ALA A 6 -19.46 52.94 -9.11
CA ALA A 6 -19.47 52.61 -10.55
C ALA A 6 -18.05 52.32 -11.12
N THR A 7 -17.66 51.05 -11.16
CA THR A 7 -16.64 50.41 -12.04
C THR A 7 -16.58 48.91 -11.71
N ALA A 8 -16.37 47.97 -12.64
CA ALA A 8 -16.51 48.05 -14.10
C ALA A 8 -16.84 46.66 -14.67
N SER A 9 -17.81 46.59 -15.58
CA SER A 9 -17.93 45.50 -16.54
C SER A 9 -17.26 45.93 -17.84
N ILE A 10 -16.26 45.19 -18.32
CA ILE A 10 -15.78 45.19 -19.72
C ILE A 10 -14.86 43.98 -19.92
N ILE A 11 -15.25 43.08 -20.83
CA ILE A 11 -14.45 42.46 -21.91
C ILE A 11 -15.40 41.46 -22.59
N ALA A 12 -15.85 41.82 -23.79
CA ALA A 12 -16.54 40.94 -24.72
C ALA A 12 -16.32 41.49 -26.13
N ALA A 13 -16.19 40.59 -27.11
CA ALA A 13 -16.20 40.87 -28.55
C ALA A 13 -15.17 41.89 -29.11
N VAL A 14 -13.94 41.41 -29.34
CA VAL A 14 -13.17 41.71 -30.56
C VAL A 14 -12.52 40.42 -31.06
N GLY A 15 -12.55 40.14 -32.36
CA GLY A 15 -11.66 39.13 -32.97
C GLY A 15 -12.24 37.71 -33.19
N VAL A 16 -13.34 37.58 -33.93
CA VAL A 16 -13.55 36.40 -34.79
C VAL A 16 -13.07 36.77 -36.20
N VAL A 17 -12.54 35.80 -36.95
CA VAL A 17 -11.85 35.97 -38.25
C VAL A 17 -10.43 36.55 -38.16
N ALA A 18 -9.51 35.74 -37.60
CA ALA A 18 -8.11 35.72 -38.02
C ALA A 18 -7.65 34.25 -38.03
N VAL A 19 -7.15 33.77 -39.16
CA VAL A 19 -6.75 32.37 -39.37
C VAL A 19 -5.23 32.26 -39.22
N ILE A 20 -4.76 31.25 -38.47
CA ILE A 20 -3.39 30.71 -38.41
C ILE A 20 -2.25 31.77 -38.38
N GLY A 21 -1.68 32.01 -37.18
CA GLY A 21 -0.28 32.49 -37.08
C GLY A 21 0.02 33.67 -36.16
N THR A 22 -0.07 33.48 -34.83
CA THR A 22 0.47 34.44 -33.83
C THR A 22 1.05 33.79 -32.56
N ILE A 23 1.60 32.56 -32.66
CA ILE A 23 2.30 31.88 -31.54
C ILE A 23 3.81 31.80 -31.84
N ALA A 24 4.50 32.95 -31.82
CA ALA A 24 5.93 33.02 -32.16
C ALA A 24 6.70 34.23 -31.55
N ALA A 25 6.39 34.67 -30.31
CA ALA A 25 7.01 35.89 -29.75
C ALA A 25 7.09 36.03 -28.20
N VAL A 26 7.26 34.96 -27.40
CA VAL A 26 7.52 35.11 -25.94
C VAL A 26 8.59 34.15 -25.37
N THR A 27 9.69 33.91 -26.10
CA THR A 27 10.81 33.10 -25.58
C THR A 27 12.19 33.64 -26.00
N THR A 28 12.70 34.64 -25.27
CA THR A 28 14.13 34.99 -25.11
C THR A 28 14.23 36.06 -24.01
N SER A 29 15.24 36.14 -23.14
CA SER A 29 16.35 35.21 -22.88
C SER A 29 16.94 35.44 -21.47
N LYS A 30 17.47 34.38 -20.85
CA LYS A 30 18.52 34.45 -19.82
C LYS A 30 19.26 33.10 -19.77
N LYS A 31 20.51 33.09 -19.29
CA LYS A 31 21.51 32.08 -19.67
C LYS A 31 22.06 31.30 -18.47
N ALA A 32 21.96 29.97 -18.57
CA ALA A 32 22.74 28.89 -17.94
C ALA A 32 23.36 29.06 -16.55
N SER A 33 22.99 28.13 -15.64
CA SER A 33 23.89 27.44 -14.71
C SER A 33 23.18 26.21 -14.11
N ASP A 34 23.96 25.14 -13.87
CA ASP A 34 23.62 23.79 -13.37
C ASP A 34 22.62 22.91 -14.16
N ASP A 35 22.94 21.61 -14.18
CA ASP A 35 22.41 20.62 -15.13
C ASP A 35 21.55 19.55 -14.42
N GLY A 36 20.24 19.75 -14.46
CA GLY A 36 19.25 18.77 -14.00
C GLY A 36 18.82 17.85 -15.15
N GLY A 37 19.44 16.68 -15.27
CA GLY A 37 19.31 15.76 -16.41
C GLY A 37 17.86 15.49 -16.85
N ASN A 38 17.46 16.08 -17.97
CA ASN A 38 16.09 16.12 -18.45
C ASN A 38 15.73 14.90 -19.35
N MET A 39 14.52 14.37 -19.20
CA MET A 39 14.13 13.06 -19.76
C MET A 39 13.64 13.18 -21.22
N SER A 40 14.58 13.38 -22.15
CA SER A 40 14.26 13.58 -23.57
C SER A 40 13.94 12.28 -24.32
N THR A 41 12.67 11.87 -24.31
CA THR A 41 12.09 10.97 -25.31
C THR A 41 10.90 11.65 -25.98
N SER A 42 11.08 12.15 -27.20
CA SER A 42 9.98 12.66 -28.04
C SER A 42 8.99 11.52 -28.32
N ILE A 43 7.69 11.81 -28.17
CA ILE A 43 6.62 10.86 -28.45
C ILE A 43 5.85 11.35 -29.67
N LYS A 44 5.70 10.49 -30.69
CA LYS A 44 4.93 10.84 -31.89
C LYS A 44 3.47 11.06 -31.54
N LEU A 45 2.93 12.21 -31.95
CA LEU A 45 1.54 12.63 -31.66
C LEU A 45 0.51 11.57 -32.07
N SER A 46 0.68 10.98 -33.26
CA SER A 46 -0.20 9.91 -33.75
C SER A 46 -0.19 8.65 -32.88
N GLN A 47 0.92 8.33 -32.21
CA GLN A 47 0.99 7.21 -31.28
C GLN A 47 0.17 7.47 -30.00
N LEU A 48 0.14 8.72 -29.51
CA LEU A 48 -0.74 9.12 -28.41
C LEU A 48 -2.21 9.12 -28.87
N CYS A 49 -2.51 9.82 -29.97
CA CYS A 49 -3.87 9.94 -30.50
C CYS A 49 -4.50 8.60 -30.88
N SER A 50 -3.71 7.61 -31.32
CA SER A 50 -4.19 6.25 -31.64
C SER A 50 -4.87 5.51 -30.48
N SER A 51 -4.64 5.96 -29.24
CA SER A 51 -5.22 5.37 -28.02
C SER A 51 -6.46 6.12 -27.49
N THR A 52 -6.88 7.19 -28.17
CA THR A 52 -8.05 8.01 -27.80
C THR A 52 -9.32 7.51 -28.49
N LEU A 53 -10.51 7.90 -27.98
CA LEU A 53 -11.79 7.59 -28.64
C LEU A 53 -11.98 8.37 -29.95
N TYR A 54 -11.32 9.53 -30.10
CA TYR A 54 -11.47 10.41 -31.27
C TYR A 54 -10.10 10.77 -31.91
N PRO A 55 -9.33 9.80 -32.44
CA PRO A 55 -7.95 10.01 -32.90
C PRO A 55 -7.81 11.14 -33.93
N ALA A 56 -8.72 11.19 -34.90
CA ALA A 56 -8.70 12.23 -35.93
C ALA A 56 -8.95 13.64 -35.35
N LYS A 57 -9.74 13.81 -34.28
CA LYS A 57 -9.87 15.12 -33.61
C LYS A 57 -8.66 15.42 -32.72
N CYS A 58 -8.03 14.40 -32.13
CA CYS A 58 -6.79 14.54 -31.37
C CYS A 58 -5.66 15.08 -32.26
N GLU A 59 -5.40 14.45 -33.41
CA GLU A 59 -4.34 14.88 -34.33
C GLU A 59 -4.60 16.27 -34.90
N ASN A 60 -5.82 16.52 -35.42
CA ASN A 60 -6.18 17.80 -36.02
C ASN A 60 -6.18 18.98 -35.04
N SER A 61 -6.44 18.76 -33.74
CA SER A 61 -6.46 19.84 -32.74
C SER A 61 -5.10 20.11 -32.09
N LEU A 62 -4.21 19.11 -32.05
CA LEU A 62 -2.88 19.24 -31.42
C LEU A 62 -1.76 19.59 -32.42
N THR A 63 -1.83 19.14 -33.67
CA THR A 63 -0.82 19.47 -34.71
C THR A 63 -0.59 20.99 -34.90
N PRO A 64 -1.59 21.90 -34.78
CA PRO A 64 -1.37 23.34 -34.84
C PRO A 64 -0.67 23.96 -33.61
N VAL A 65 -0.44 23.17 -32.55
CA VAL A 65 -0.03 23.64 -31.21
C VAL A 65 1.24 22.92 -30.71
N VAL A 66 1.53 21.72 -31.24
CA VAL A 66 2.54 20.77 -30.73
C VAL A 66 3.41 20.27 -31.90
N ASN A 67 4.73 20.28 -31.72
CA ASN A 67 5.69 19.75 -32.71
C ASN A 67 5.99 18.26 -32.46
N GLU A 68 6.47 17.53 -33.47
CA GLU A 68 6.90 16.11 -33.28
C GLU A 68 8.02 15.94 -32.23
N SER A 69 8.78 17.01 -31.96
CA SER A 69 9.84 17.04 -30.95
C SER A 69 9.38 17.41 -29.53
N SER A 70 8.09 17.74 -29.33
CA SER A 70 7.58 18.17 -28.02
C SER A 70 7.67 17.07 -26.98
N ASN A 71 7.90 17.47 -25.73
CA ASN A 71 7.93 16.56 -24.58
C ASN A 71 6.49 16.16 -24.16
N PRO A 72 6.30 15.05 -23.40
CA PRO A 72 4.96 14.55 -23.06
C PRO A 72 4.10 15.52 -22.26
N GLU A 73 4.72 16.45 -21.53
CA GLU A 73 4.04 17.48 -20.74
C GLU A 73 3.47 18.60 -21.62
N GLU A 74 4.21 19.06 -22.63
CA GLU A 74 3.73 20.02 -23.64
C GLU A 74 2.50 19.50 -24.38
N VAL A 75 2.50 18.22 -24.79
CA VAL A 75 1.34 17.60 -25.45
C VAL A 75 0.12 17.61 -24.53
N LEU A 76 0.33 17.36 -23.24
CA LEU A 76 -0.72 17.38 -22.23
C LEU A 76 -1.24 18.81 -21.96
N ARG A 77 -0.36 19.79 -21.75
CA ARG A 77 -0.76 21.21 -21.64
C ARG A 77 -1.58 21.67 -22.84
N ALA A 78 -1.16 21.30 -24.04
CA ALA A 78 -1.89 21.60 -25.26
C ALA A 78 -3.27 20.93 -25.29
N ALA A 79 -3.39 19.65 -24.90
CA ALA A 79 -4.68 18.95 -24.83
C ALA A 79 -5.66 19.58 -23.82
N LEU A 80 -5.18 19.95 -22.63
CA LEU A 80 -5.94 20.69 -21.62
C LEU A 80 -6.39 22.07 -22.14
N GLN A 81 -5.48 22.82 -22.78
CA GLN A 81 -5.79 24.14 -23.34
C GLN A 81 -6.78 24.06 -24.51
N VAL A 82 -6.67 23.06 -25.38
CA VAL A 82 -7.61 22.78 -26.47
C VAL A 82 -9.01 22.47 -25.93
N ALA A 83 -9.11 21.60 -24.92
CA ALA A 83 -10.38 21.31 -24.26
C ALA A 83 -10.98 22.59 -23.62
N MET A 84 -10.17 23.38 -22.91
CA MET A 84 -10.62 24.63 -22.28
C MET A 84 -11.13 25.66 -23.29
N ASN A 85 -10.46 25.79 -24.44
CA ASN A 85 -10.88 26.69 -25.51
C ASN A 85 -12.27 26.32 -26.06
N GLU A 86 -12.53 25.02 -26.29
CA GLU A 86 -13.81 24.55 -26.84
C GLU A 86 -14.93 24.50 -25.78
N VAL A 87 -14.64 24.29 -24.49
CA VAL A 87 -15.61 24.54 -23.41
C VAL A 87 -15.95 26.03 -23.33
N GLY A 88 -14.96 26.92 -23.42
CA GLY A 88 -15.17 28.38 -23.48
C GLY A 88 -16.00 28.82 -24.69
N ALA A 89 -15.77 28.21 -25.86
CA ALA A 89 -16.54 28.48 -27.07
C ALA A 89 -18.01 28.03 -26.98
N ALA A 90 -18.30 26.98 -26.19
CA ALA A 90 -19.65 26.57 -25.85
C ALA A 90 -20.28 27.46 -24.76
N PHE A 91 -19.51 27.87 -23.73
CA PHE A 91 -19.95 28.82 -22.71
C PHE A 91 -20.31 30.20 -23.27
N ALA A 92 -19.73 30.60 -24.40
CA ALA A 92 -20.14 31.79 -25.13
C ALA A 92 -21.53 31.66 -25.82
N LYS A 93 -22.13 30.45 -25.88
CA LYS A 93 -23.29 30.12 -26.73
C LYS A 93 -24.40 29.31 -26.06
N TYR A 94 -24.18 28.68 -24.89
CA TYR A 94 -25.19 27.82 -24.24
C TYR A 94 -26.54 28.54 -24.03
N SER A 95 -26.52 29.85 -23.75
CA SER A 95 -27.73 30.67 -23.56
C SER A 95 -28.51 30.98 -24.84
N ASP A 96 -27.96 30.67 -26.02
CA ASP A 96 -28.74 30.65 -27.27
C ASP A 96 -29.58 29.38 -27.40
N VAL A 97 -29.21 28.28 -26.72
CA VAL A 97 -30.04 27.08 -26.60
C VAL A 97 -31.16 27.34 -25.59
N GLY A 98 -32.41 27.26 -26.04
CA GLY A 98 -33.57 27.66 -25.22
C GLY A 98 -33.77 29.17 -25.10
N LYS A 99 -33.14 29.99 -25.96
CA LYS A 99 -33.36 31.43 -26.03
C LYS A 99 -34.84 31.76 -26.27
N GLY A 100 -35.44 32.51 -25.35
CA GLY A 100 -36.88 32.82 -25.38
C GLY A 100 -37.78 31.74 -24.76
N ALA A 101 -37.23 30.69 -24.14
CA ALA A 101 -38.02 29.77 -23.32
C ALA A 101 -38.65 30.50 -22.12
N THR A 102 -39.91 30.17 -21.85
CA THR A 102 -40.70 30.74 -20.75
C THR A 102 -41.02 29.71 -19.65
N ASP A 103 -40.77 28.42 -19.90
CA ASP A 103 -41.00 27.36 -18.92
C ASP A 103 -39.87 27.30 -17.88
N LYS A 104 -40.29 27.05 -16.64
CA LYS A 104 -39.42 27.11 -15.46
C LYS A 104 -38.31 26.05 -15.48
N ILE A 105 -38.56 24.87 -16.05
CA ILE A 105 -37.58 23.79 -16.19
C ILE A 105 -36.45 24.20 -17.12
N THR A 106 -36.76 24.68 -18.34
CA THR A 106 -35.72 25.13 -19.30
C THR A 106 -34.92 26.31 -18.73
N LEU A 107 -35.56 27.26 -18.06
CA LEU A 107 -34.85 28.37 -17.40
C LEU A 107 -33.94 27.88 -16.26
N SER A 108 -34.39 26.88 -15.48
CA SER A 108 -33.56 26.20 -14.47
C SER A 108 -32.38 25.45 -15.11
N ALA A 109 -32.58 24.78 -16.24
CA ALA A 109 -31.55 24.04 -16.96
C ALA A 109 -30.46 24.96 -17.51
N ILE A 110 -30.84 26.10 -18.11
CA ILE A 110 -29.89 27.11 -18.60
C ILE A 110 -29.07 27.69 -17.45
N GLY A 111 -29.70 27.97 -16.30
CA GLY A 111 -29.03 28.49 -15.11
C GLY A 111 -27.99 27.53 -14.51
N GLU A 112 -28.33 26.24 -14.43
CA GLU A 112 -27.40 25.21 -13.94
C GLU A 112 -26.32 24.85 -14.97
N CYS A 113 -26.66 24.78 -16.27
CA CYS A 113 -25.68 24.60 -17.33
C CYS A 113 -24.62 25.70 -17.32
N LYS A 114 -25.02 26.97 -17.11
CA LYS A 114 -24.06 28.07 -16.93
C LYS A 114 -23.05 27.75 -15.83
N LYS A 115 -23.51 27.33 -14.66
CA LYS A 115 -22.63 27.01 -13.52
C LYS A 115 -21.70 25.85 -13.86
N LEU A 116 -22.23 24.76 -14.42
CA LEU A 116 -21.48 23.55 -14.78
C LEU A 116 -20.37 23.83 -15.81
N LEU A 117 -20.63 24.70 -16.78
CA LEU A 117 -19.63 25.09 -17.78
C LEU A 117 -18.60 26.10 -17.23
N ASP A 118 -18.99 27.01 -16.33
CA ASP A 118 -18.05 27.89 -15.60
C ASP A 118 -17.11 27.06 -14.69
N ASP A 119 -17.69 26.12 -13.94
CA ASP A 119 -16.99 25.12 -13.12
C ASP A 119 -16.01 24.26 -13.94
N ALA A 120 -16.36 23.91 -15.18
CA ALA A 120 -15.51 23.17 -16.11
C ALA A 120 -14.32 24.01 -16.60
N ILE A 121 -14.55 25.30 -16.89
CA ILE A 121 -13.48 26.23 -17.31
C ILE A 121 -12.51 26.49 -16.16
N VAL A 122 -13.01 26.63 -14.92
CA VAL A 122 -12.15 26.78 -13.72
C VAL A 122 -11.26 25.56 -13.53
N ASP A 123 -11.82 24.34 -13.51
CA ASP A 123 -11.02 23.12 -13.27
C ASP A 123 -9.99 22.89 -14.40
N LEU A 124 -10.36 23.10 -15.68
CA LEU A 124 -9.41 23.02 -16.80
C LEU A 124 -8.30 24.07 -16.73
N LYS A 125 -8.61 25.28 -16.28
CA LYS A 125 -7.64 26.37 -16.13
C LYS A 125 -6.63 26.10 -15.03
N ASP A 126 -7.10 25.62 -13.87
CA ASP A 126 -6.23 25.29 -12.74
C ASP A 126 -5.35 24.07 -13.07
N MET A 127 -5.87 23.08 -13.81
CA MET A 127 -5.07 21.97 -14.37
C MET A 127 -4.00 22.44 -15.36
N ALA A 128 -4.35 23.32 -16.31
CA ALA A 128 -3.38 23.88 -17.27
C ALA A 128 -2.30 24.75 -16.60
N GLY A 129 -2.60 25.32 -15.42
CA GLY A 129 -1.71 26.15 -14.62
C GLY A 129 -0.66 25.41 -13.77
N LEU A 130 -0.76 24.08 -13.63
CA LEU A 130 0.24 23.28 -12.91
C LEU A 130 1.64 23.39 -13.54
N ARG A 131 2.71 23.16 -12.77
CA ARG A 131 4.09 23.03 -13.29
C ARG A 131 4.43 21.60 -13.75
N ALA A 132 5.51 21.47 -14.51
CA ALA A 132 6.11 20.22 -14.98
C ALA A 132 6.23 19.13 -13.90
N ASP A 133 6.89 19.49 -12.79
CA ASP A 133 7.11 18.63 -11.63
C ASP A 133 5.80 18.17 -10.97
N GLN A 134 4.76 19.01 -11.03
CA GLN A 134 3.46 18.71 -10.44
C GLN A 134 2.61 17.80 -11.34
N VAL A 135 2.65 18.01 -12.66
CA VAL A 135 1.90 17.19 -13.64
C VAL A 135 2.30 15.72 -13.56
N VAL A 136 3.60 15.42 -13.43
CA VAL A 136 4.11 14.04 -13.28
C VAL A 136 3.64 13.38 -11.97
N VAL A 137 3.55 14.14 -10.87
CA VAL A 137 3.12 13.63 -9.57
C VAL A 137 1.59 13.50 -9.47
N GLN A 138 0.84 14.37 -10.14
CA GLN A 138 -0.63 14.49 -10.02
C GLN A 138 -1.40 13.77 -11.15
N VAL A 139 -0.76 12.90 -11.94
CA VAL A 139 -1.40 12.18 -13.06
C VAL A 139 -2.74 11.52 -12.68
N ASN A 140 -2.83 10.90 -11.50
CA ASN A 140 -4.06 10.26 -11.04
C ASN A 140 -5.15 11.27 -10.65
N ASP A 141 -4.78 12.35 -9.97
CA ASP A 141 -5.71 13.44 -9.61
C ASP A 141 -6.26 14.12 -10.88
N LEU A 142 -5.39 14.38 -11.86
CA LEU A 142 -5.78 14.95 -13.15
C LEU A 142 -6.77 14.07 -13.93
N ARG A 143 -6.64 12.73 -13.87
CA ARG A 143 -7.62 11.81 -14.47
C ARG A 143 -8.98 11.89 -13.78
N VAL A 144 -9.00 12.11 -12.46
CA VAL A 144 -10.24 12.35 -11.71
C VAL A 144 -10.86 13.70 -12.12
N TRP A 145 -10.07 14.78 -12.14
CA TRP A 145 -10.57 16.13 -12.41
C TRP A 145 -11.03 16.34 -13.86
N ILE A 146 -10.36 15.78 -14.88
CA ILE A 146 -10.91 15.78 -16.26
C ILE A 146 -12.21 14.96 -16.33
N SER A 147 -12.31 13.84 -15.60
CA SER A 147 -13.57 13.08 -15.54
C SER A 147 -14.70 13.90 -14.88
N GLY A 148 -14.37 14.75 -13.90
CA GLY A 148 -15.27 15.77 -13.36
C GLY A 148 -15.72 16.79 -14.41
N VAL A 149 -14.78 17.44 -15.09
CA VAL A 149 -15.03 18.37 -16.22
C VAL A 149 -15.97 17.77 -17.26
N MET A 150 -15.69 16.55 -17.74
CA MET A 150 -16.54 15.83 -18.69
C MET A 150 -17.94 15.60 -18.12
N THR A 151 -18.05 15.24 -16.84
CA THR A 151 -19.33 15.04 -16.15
C THR A 151 -20.14 16.33 -16.10
N TYR A 152 -19.52 17.49 -15.83
CA TYR A 152 -20.24 18.76 -15.83
C TYR A 152 -20.81 19.09 -17.23
N ILE A 153 -20.01 18.86 -18.29
CA ILE A 153 -20.42 19.05 -19.69
C ILE A 153 -21.64 18.17 -20.02
N TYR A 154 -21.57 16.86 -19.75
CA TYR A 154 -22.72 15.96 -19.95
C TYR A 154 -23.94 16.37 -19.10
N THR A 155 -23.73 16.83 -17.86
CA THR A 155 -24.83 17.23 -16.96
C THR A 155 -25.55 18.49 -17.44
N CYS A 156 -24.85 19.43 -18.09
CA CYS A 156 -25.49 20.57 -18.74
C CYS A 156 -26.50 20.09 -19.80
N ALA A 157 -26.12 19.17 -20.69
CA ALA A 157 -27.02 18.64 -21.71
C ALA A 157 -28.14 17.78 -21.12
N ASP A 158 -27.83 16.97 -20.10
CA ASP A 158 -28.84 16.12 -19.45
C ASP A 158 -29.96 16.90 -18.74
N GLY A 159 -29.69 18.12 -18.26
CA GLY A 159 -30.65 18.96 -17.55
C GLY A 159 -31.82 19.50 -18.38
N PHE A 160 -31.83 19.31 -19.70
CA PHE A 160 -32.92 19.73 -20.58
C PHE A 160 -33.92 18.59 -20.83
N ASP A 161 -35.10 18.65 -20.21
CA ASP A 161 -36.16 17.63 -20.39
C ASP A 161 -36.74 17.61 -21.82
N LYS A 162 -36.66 18.74 -22.54
CA LYS A 162 -37.14 18.90 -23.92
C LYS A 162 -36.19 18.25 -24.94
N PRO A 163 -36.59 17.18 -25.67
CA PRO A 163 -35.69 16.44 -26.57
C PRO A 163 -35.01 17.29 -27.65
N GLU A 164 -35.69 18.32 -28.17
CA GLU A 164 -35.17 19.25 -29.17
C GLU A 164 -34.10 20.21 -28.60
N LEU A 165 -34.26 20.66 -27.35
CA LEU A 165 -33.26 21.50 -26.66
C LEU A 165 -32.08 20.67 -26.18
N LYS A 166 -32.32 19.46 -25.65
CA LYS A 166 -31.29 18.50 -25.29
C LYS A 166 -30.38 18.19 -26.48
N LYS A 167 -30.96 17.78 -27.61
CA LYS A 167 -30.22 17.50 -28.86
C LYS A 167 -29.48 18.72 -29.41
N ALA A 168 -29.99 19.94 -29.18
CA ALA A 168 -29.27 21.17 -29.53
C ALA A 168 -28.07 21.43 -28.60
N MET A 169 -28.20 21.15 -27.30
CA MET A 169 -27.12 21.27 -26.32
C MET A 169 -26.04 20.18 -26.52
N ASP A 170 -26.44 18.92 -26.71
CA ASP A 170 -25.54 17.82 -27.08
C ASP A 170 -24.69 18.20 -28.30
N LYS A 171 -25.32 18.76 -29.34
CA LYS A 171 -24.63 19.23 -30.56
C LYS A 171 -23.67 20.40 -30.29
N LEU A 172 -24.01 21.31 -29.38
CA LEU A 172 -23.13 22.42 -29.00
C LEU A 172 -21.90 21.92 -28.24
N LEU A 173 -22.08 20.96 -27.34
CA LEU A 173 -21.04 20.44 -26.43
C LEU A 173 -20.21 19.29 -27.03
N THR A 174 -20.61 18.75 -28.19
CA THR A 174 -19.96 17.62 -28.87
C THR A 174 -18.44 17.76 -28.94
N ASN A 175 -17.90 18.90 -29.40
CA ASN A 175 -16.44 19.11 -29.45
C ASN A 175 -15.81 19.17 -28.06
N SER A 176 -16.42 19.91 -27.12
CA SER A 176 -15.95 20.07 -25.75
C SER A 176 -15.83 18.70 -25.05
N THR A 177 -16.79 17.81 -25.28
CA THR A 177 -16.81 16.42 -24.82
C THR A 177 -15.71 15.57 -25.46
N GLU A 178 -15.63 15.51 -26.79
CA GLU A 178 -14.66 14.66 -27.50
C GLU A 178 -13.21 15.06 -27.23
N LEU A 179 -12.93 16.35 -27.10
CA LEU A 179 -11.58 16.85 -26.83
C LEU A 179 -11.18 16.68 -25.36
N SER A 180 -12.14 16.73 -24.43
CA SER A 180 -11.91 16.35 -23.03
C SER A 180 -11.66 14.84 -22.87
N SER A 181 -12.36 14.00 -23.63
CA SER A 181 -12.08 12.54 -23.72
C SER A 181 -10.66 12.28 -24.24
N ASN A 182 -10.26 12.96 -25.33
CA ASN A 182 -8.90 12.87 -25.85
C ASN A 182 -7.85 13.30 -24.81
N ALA A 183 -8.09 14.38 -24.06
CA ALA A 183 -7.20 14.81 -22.98
C ALA A 183 -7.10 13.77 -21.84
N LEU A 184 -8.22 13.18 -21.40
CA LEU A 184 -8.25 12.11 -20.39
C LEU A 184 -7.44 10.88 -20.81
N ALA A 185 -7.58 10.46 -22.08
CA ALA A 185 -6.82 9.37 -22.66
C ALA A 185 -5.32 9.71 -22.78
N ILE A 186 -4.97 10.93 -23.19
CA ILE A 186 -3.58 11.41 -23.22
C ILE A 186 -2.94 11.37 -21.82
N ILE A 187 -3.60 11.86 -20.77
CA ILE A 187 -3.05 11.76 -19.39
C ILE A 187 -2.83 10.30 -19.00
N THR A 188 -3.84 9.46 -19.23
CA THR A 188 -3.78 8.03 -18.92
C THR A 188 -2.58 7.36 -19.62
N ARG A 189 -2.24 7.79 -20.84
CA ARG A 189 -1.12 7.25 -21.61
C ARG A 189 0.23 7.86 -21.25
N VAL A 190 0.30 9.16 -20.97
CA VAL A 190 1.52 9.86 -20.51
C VAL A 190 1.98 9.31 -19.16
N GLY A 191 1.06 9.04 -18.23
CA GLY A 191 1.37 8.38 -16.96
C GLY A 191 2.06 7.02 -17.13
N GLN A 192 1.58 6.18 -18.04
CA GLN A 192 2.18 4.87 -18.33
C GLN A 192 3.62 5.00 -18.85
N PHE A 193 3.91 5.99 -19.69
CA PHE A 193 5.27 6.25 -20.17
C PHE A 193 6.20 6.80 -19.06
N LEU A 194 5.70 7.65 -18.16
CA LEU A 194 6.48 8.21 -17.07
C LEU A 194 6.93 7.14 -16.06
N HIS A 195 6.09 6.14 -15.76
CA HIS A 195 6.50 4.98 -14.97
C HIS A 195 7.57 4.14 -15.71
N GLN A 196 7.38 3.86 -17.00
CA GLN A 196 8.38 3.13 -17.81
C GLN A 196 9.72 3.87 -17.92
N GLY A 197 9.73 5.21 -17.80
CA GLY A 197 10.97 6.00 -17.72
C GLY A 197 11.78 5.81 -16.44
N GLN A 198 11.17 5.33 -15.36
CA GLN A 198 11.87 4.93 -14.14
C GLN A 198 12.45 3.52 -14.29
N ASP A 199 11.69 2.59 -14.87
CA ASP A 199 12.15 1.24 -15.21
C ASP A 199 13.27 1.25 -16.28
N ALA A 200 13.31 2.26 -17.15
CA ALA A 200 14.36 2.42 -18.15
C ALA A 200 15.77 2.65 -17.55
N LYS A 201 15.89 3.02 -16.27
CA LYS A 201 17.16 3.02 -15.53
C LYS A 201 17.54 1.63 -14.98
N SER A 202 16.64 0.66 -15.07
CA SER A 202 16.81 -0.77 -14.75
C SER A 202 16.74 -1.60 -16.05
N GLY A 203 17.67 -1.33 -16.97
CA GLY A 203 17.61 -1.85 -18.35
C GLY A 203 17.54 -3.38 -18.46
N SER A 204 16.36 -3.88 -18.84
CA SER A 204 16.20 -5.20 -19.48
C SER A 204 15.36 -5.06 -20.74
N THR A 205 15.84 -5.59 -21.85
CA THR A 205 15.23 -5.45 -23.18
C THR A 205 14.77 -6.80 -23.72
N VAL A 206 13.47 -7.08 -23.60
CA VAL A 206 12.82 -8.21 -24.27
C VAL A 206 11.88 -7.66 -25.35
N GLY A 207 12.34 -7.65 -26.60
CA GLY A 207 11.52 -7.27 -27.75
C GLY A 207 10.81 -8.49 -28.36
N GLY A 208 9.53 -8.35 -28.75
CA GLY A 208 8.84 -9.42 -29.48
C GLY A 208 7.31 -9.44 -29.35
N SER A 209 6.63 -8.50 -30.02
CA SER A 209 5.25 -8.62 -30.53
C SER A 209 4.22 -9.47 -29.78
N ARG A 210 3.36 -8.84 -28.97
CA ARG A 210 1.96 -9.27 -28.81
C ARG A 210 1.03 -8.08 -29.05
N ARG A 211 0.01 -8.25 -29.92
CA ARG A 211 -1.04 -7.24 -30.16
C ARG A 211 -2.22 -7.48 -29.23
N LEU A 212 -2.67 -6.42 -28.56
CA LEU A 212 -4.04 -6.11 -28.14
C LEU A 212 -4.98 -7.30 -27.82
N LEU A 213 -5.11 -7.64 -26.53
CA LEU A 213 -6.38 -8.06 -25.91
C LEU A 213 -6.21 -8.17 -24.37
N GLY A 214 -7.09 -7.50 -23.61
CA GLY A 214 -7.23 -7.66 -22.16
C GLY A 214 -6.14 -7.03 -21.27
N TRP A 215 -6.53 -6.67 -20.04
CA TRP A 215 -5.59 -6.28 -18.97
C TRP A 215 -5.17 -7.53 -18.19
N TYR A 216 -3.85 -7.79 -18.05
CA TYR A 216 -3.32 -8.86 -17.20
C TYR A 216 -1.84 -8.61 -16.82
N MET A 217 -1.61 -8.09 -15.62
CA MET A 217 -0.39 -8.28 -14.81
C MET A 217 -0.80 -8.12 -13.32
N GLY A 218 -0.29 -8.88 -12.35
CA GLY A 218 0.60 -10.02 -12.55
C GLY A 218 1.46 -10.45 -11.36
N ASP A 219 0.99 -10.40 -10.10
CA ASP A 219 1.69 -10.97 -8.94
C ASP A 219 0.69 -11.45 -7.87
N ALA A 220 0.70 -12.75 -7.56
CA ALA A 220 -0.34 -13.36 -6.72
C ALA A 220 0.17 -14.21 -5.54
N HIS A 221 1.45 -14.62 -5.54
CA HIS A 221 1.94 -15.63 -4.59
C HIS A 221 2.62 -15.05 -3.33
N ASP A 222 3.16 -13.84 -3.42
CA ASP A 222 3.72 -13.06 -2.29
C ASP A 222 2.60 -12.45 -1.40
N VAL A 223 1.42 -12.22 -1.98
CA VAL A 223 0.27 -11.60 -1.31
C VAL A 223 -0.36 -12.53 -0.27
N GLU A 224 -0.44 -13.83 -0.55
CA GLU A 224 -1.14 -14.81 0.28
C GLU A 224 -0.42 -15.07 1.61
N SER A 225 0.91 -15.25 1.58
CA SER A 225 1.73 -15.38 2.80
C SER A 225 1.63 -14.13 3.68
N ARG A 226 1.82 -12.94 3.08
CA ARG A 226 1.73 -11.66 3.81
C ARG A 226 0.35 -11.41 4.41
N ARG A 227 -0.74 -11.82 3.75
CA ARG A 227 -2.10 -11.72 4.29
C ARG A 227 -2.28 -12.55 5.55
N ARG A 228 -1.83 -13.81 5.57
CA ARG A 228 -1.94 -14.69 6.75
C ARG A 228 -1.19 -14.12 7.95
N LEU A 229 -0.02 -13.55 7.72
CA LEU A 229 0.80 -12.90 8.74
C LEU A 229 0.18 -11.58 9.22
N LEU A 230 -0.38 -10.76 8.32
CA LEU A 230 -1.13 -9.55 8.70
C LEU A 230 -2.38 -9.89 9.52
N ALA A 231 -3.12 -10.94 9.16
CA ALA A 231 -4.30 -11.39 9.92
C ALA A 231 -3.92 -11.89 11.33
N ILE A 232 -2.89 -12.72 11.45
CA ILE A 232 -2.46 -13.23 12.76
C ILE A 232 -1.85 -12.10 13.62
N ASN A 233 -1.07 -11.18 13.05
CA ASN A 233 -0.63 -9.99 13.82
C ASN A 233 -1.82 -9.15 14.29
N GLY A 234 -2.82 -8.92 13.43
CA GLY A 234 -4.05 -8.21 13.80
C GLY A 234 -4.77 -8.86 14.99
N ARG A 235 -4.95 -10.19 14.98
CA ARG A 235 -5.57 -10.88 16.12
C ARG A 235 -4.71 -10.88 17.38
N LEU A 236 -3.38 -10.89 17.25
CA LEU A 236 -2.45 -10.73 18.38
C LEU A 236 -2.33 -9.27 18.88
N ASP A 237 -2.69 -8.28 18.07
CA ASP A 237 -2.91 -6.90 18.50
C ASP A 237 -4.24 -6.79 19.27
N GLU A 238 -5.33 -7.38 18.77
CA GLU A 238 -6.63 -7.44 19.46
C GLU A 238 -6.54 -8.13 20.83
N ILE A 239 -5.91 -9.31 20.91
CA ILE A 239 -5.73 -10.04 22.18
C ILE A 239 -4.80 -9.27 23.14
N ALA A 240 -3.85 -8.48 22.63
CA ALA A 240 -3.05 -7.58 23.48
C ALA A 240 -3.88 -6.40 24.04
N VAL A 241 -4.86 -5.89 23.29
CA VAL A 241 -5.81 -4.89 23.79
C VAL A 241 -6.75 -5.50 24.84
N VAL A 242 -7.26 -6.71 24.62
CA VAL A 242 -8.06 -7.46 25.60
C VAL A 242 -7.26 -7.71 26.88
N ARG A 243 -5.95 -8.02 26.79
CA ARG A 243 -5.05 -8.09 27.95
C ARG A 243 -4.98 -6.80 28.75
N ASP A 244 -4.72 -5.69 28.09
CA ASP A 244 -4.48 -4.43 28.79
C ASP A 244 -5.78 -3.86 29.39
N ALA A 245 -6.92 -4.09 28.75
CA ALA A 245 -8.24 -3.84 29.32
C ALA A 245 -8.51 -4.75 30.54
N SER A 246 -8.32 -6.06 30.41
CA SER A 246 -8.61 -7.03 31.49
C SER A 246 -7.71 -6.82 32.71
N ARG A 247 -6.41 -6.53 32.50
CA ARG A 247 -5.47 -6.18 33.59
C ARG A 247 -5.90 -4.89 34.31
N ARG A 248 -6.34 -3.88 33.56
CA ARG A 248 -6.80 -2.61 34.13
C ARG A 248 -8.10 -2.79 34.93
N LEU A 249 -9.09 -3.49 34.37
CA LEU A 249 -10.35 -3.80 35.04
C LEU A 249 -10.14 -4.64 36.31
N LEU A 250 -9.17 -5.54 36.30
CA LEU A 250 -8.77 -6.32 37.48
C LEU A 250 -8.15 -5.41 38.57
N SER A 251 -7.30 -4.46 38.19
CA SER A 251 -6.77 -3.43 39.11
C SER A 251 -7.87 -2.56 39.69
N GLU A 252 -8.73 -1.97 38.86
CA GLU A 252 -9.82 -1.09 39.31
C GLU A 252 -10.85 -1.85 40.19
N THR A 253 -11.05 -3.14 39.94
CA THR A 253 -11.88 -4.00 40.80
C THR A 253 -11.18 -4.35 42.12
N MET A 254 -9.85 -4.52 42.13
CA MET A 254 -9.05 -4.70 43.34
C MET A 254 -9.04 -3.42 44.21
N ASP A 255 -8.97 -2.25 43.59
CA ASP A 255 -9.10 -0.96 44.27
C ASP A 255 -10.50 -0.81 44.90
N GLU A 256 -11.58 -1.10 44.16
CA GLU A 256 -12.95 -1.07 44.69
C GLU A 256 -13.21 -2.06 45.84
N ILE A 257 -12.50 -3.20 45.87
CA ILE A 257 -12.50 -4.19 46.98
C ILE A 257 -11.71 -3.64 48.18
N THR A 258 -10.56 -3.03 47.93
CA THR A 258 -9.70 -2.45 48.98
C THR A 258 -10.38 -1.24 49.65
N GLU A 259 -11.19 -0.47 48.92
CA GLU A 259 -12.07 0.54 49.50
C GLU A 259 -13.18 -0.05 50.40
N MET A 260 -13.67 -1.27 50.14
CA MET A 260 -14.60 -1.93 51.08
C MET A 260 -13.89 -2.42 52.36
N SER A 261 -12.58 -2.66 52.30
CA SER A 261 -11.75 -3.16 53.38
C SER A 261 -11.24 -2.05 54.32
N HIS A 262 -11.62 -0.79 54.12
CA HIS A 262 -11.12 0.32 54.96
C HIS A 262 -11.62 0.33 56.43
N ASP A 263 -12.64 -0.48 56.76
CA ASP A 263 -13.00 -0.84 58.15
C ASP A 263 -12.72 -2.35 58.45
N GLY A 264 -11.94 -3.04 57.61
CA GLY A 264 -11.88 -4.50 57.52
C GLY A 264 -10.52 -5.10 57.12
N ASP A 265 -9.59 -5.07 58.07
CA ASP A 265 -8.49 -6.03 58.33
C ASP A 265 -7.23 -6.10 57.42
N ARG A 266 -6.14 -6.60 58.02
CA ARG A 266 -4.72 -6.46 57.63
C ARG A 266 -4.28 -7.38 56.47
N HIS A 267 -4.99 -8.48 56.23
CA HIS A 267 -4.59 -9.52 55.27
C HIS A 267 -4.62 -9.10 53.79
N LEU A 268 -5.32 -8.00 53.43
CA LEU A 268 -5.29 -7.49 52.07
C LEU A 268 -3.93 -6.90 51.70
N SER A 269 -3.20 -6.29 52.64
CA SER A 269 -1.83 -5.79 52.43
C SER A 269 -0.86 -6.93 52.10
N GLU A 270 -0.87 -8.00 52.90
CA GLU A 270 -0.02 -9.19 52.69
C GLU A 270 -0.32 -9.89 51.35
N THR A 271 -1.52 -9.69 50.82
CA THR A 271 -1.92 -10.20 49.50
C THR A 271 -1.36 -9.32 48.36
N MET A 272 -1.19 -8.02 48.57
CA MET A 272 -0.61 -7.11 47.58
C MET A 272 0.89 -7.36 47.41
N ASP A 273 1.63 -7.52 48.52
CA ASP A 273 3.07 -7.83 48.50
C ASP A 273 3.34 -9.16 47.75
N GLN A 274 2.52 -10.19 48.01
CA GLN A 274 2.60 -11.48 47.31
C GLN A 274 2.32 -11.38 45.81
N ILE A 275 1.55 -10.39 45.33
CA ILE A 275 1.23 -10.24 43.90
C ILE A 275 2.39 -9.59 43.13
N ASP A 276 3.08 -8.60 43.71
CA ASP A 276 4.28 -8.01 43.09
C ASP A 276 5.48 -8.98 43.13
N GLU A 277 5.59 -9.80 44.20
CA GLU A 277 6.57 -10.87 44.31
C GLU A 277 6.29 -11.99 43.27
N MET A 278 5.03 -12.46 43.15
CA MET A 278 4.62 -13.39 42.09
C MET A 278 4.74 -12.80 40.67
N SER A 279 4.67 -11.48 40.48
CA SER A 279 4.92 -10.86 39.18
C SER A 279 6.40 -10.92 38.78
N HIS A 280 7.33 -10.76 39.73
CA HIS A 280 8.76 -10.95 39.49
C HIS A 280 9.11 -12.43 39.32
N ASP A 281 8.53 -13.29 40.15
CA ASP A 281 8.72 -14.73 40.03
C ASP A 281 8.03 -15.30 38.78
N GLY A 282 7.08 -14.61 38.15
CA GLY A 282 6.55 -14.97 36.84
C GLY A 282 7.60 -14.86 35.71
N ASP A 283 8.33 -13.75 35.64
CA ASP A 283 9.46 -13.59 34.72
C ASP A 283 10.64 -14.51 35.09
N ARG A 284 10.83 -14.77 36.40
CA ARG A 284 11.83 -15.72 36.90
C ARG A 284 11.52 -17.16 36.50
N HIS A 285 10.29 -17.62 36.71
CA HIS A 285 9.83 -18.94 36.25
C HIS A 285 9.86 -19.04 34.74
N LEU A 286 9.64 -17.95 33.99
CA LEU A 286 9.87 -17.95 32.54
C LEU A 286 11.34 -18.25 32.21
N SER A 287 12.31 -17.66 32.92
CA SER A 287 13.72 -18.05 32.77
C SER A 287 13.97 -19.50 33.20
N GLU A 288 13.63 -19.86 34.44
CA GLU A 288 13.97 -21.17 35.03
C GLU A 288 13.23 -22.33 34.33
N THR A 289 12.02 -22.11 33.82
CA THR A 289 11.29 -23.10 33.00
C THR A 289 11.83 -23.15 31.57
N MET A 290 12.31 -22.04 31.00
CA MET A 290 13.05 -22.08 29.73
C MET A 290 14.39 -22.79 29.85
N ASP A 291 15.09 -22.64 30.99
CA ASP A 291 16.31 -23.38 31.31
C ASP A 291 16.03 -24.88 31.51
N GLN A 292 14.98 -25.26 32.24
CA GLN A 292 14.53 -26.67 32.34
C GLN A 292 14.09 -27.26 30.98
N ILE A 293 13.45 -26.47 30.11
CA ILE A 293 13.10 -26.89 28.75
C ILE A 293 14.35 -27.05 27.89
N ASP A 294 15.38 -26.19 28.02
CA ASP A 294 16.64 -26.40 27.30
C ASP A 294 17.47 -27.54 27.91
N GLU A 295 17.36 -27.84 29.21
CA GLU A 295 17.96 -29.04 29.83
C GLU A 295 17.29 -30.34 29.34
N MET A 296 15.96 -30.37 29.22
CA MET A 296 15.25 -31.45 28.52
C MET A 296 15.64 -31.53 27.03
N SER A 297 15.95 -30.40 26.38
CA SER A 297 16.44 -30.39 25.00
C SER A 297 17.90 -30.89 24.88
N HIS A 298 18.74 -30.67 25.88
CA HIS A 298 20.10 -31.24 25.96
C HIS A 298 20.09 -32.74 26.30
N ASN A 299 19.09 -33.24 27.04
CA ASN A 299 18.90 -34.69 27.22
C ASN A 299 18.52 -35.41 25.91
N GLY A 300 18.12 -34.69 24.86
CA GLY A 300 18.00 -35.22 23.49
C GLY A 300 19.36 -35.45 22.79
N ASP A 301 20.36 -34.59 23.02
CA ASP A 301 21.70 -34.71 22.44
C ASP A 301 22.69 -35.52 23.33
N ARG A 302 22.41 -35.70 24.63
CA ARG A 302 23.18 -36.61 25.52
C ARG A 302 23.13 -38.08 25.10
N HIS A 303 22.26 -38.47 24.15
CA HIS A 303 22.32 -39.81 23.58
C HIS A 303 23.44 -39.99 22.51
N LEU A 304 24.20 -38.93 22.18
CA LEU A 304 25.33 -38.98 21.23
C LEU A 304 26.67 -38.39 21.72
N GLN A 305 26.73 -37.70 22.86
CA GLN A 305 28.00 -37.25 23.47
C GLN A 305 28.02 -37.43 24.99
N ASP A 306 28.19 -38.67 25.47
CA ASP A 306 28.56 -38.92 26.88
C ASP A 306 29.43 -40.20 27.09
N VAL A 307 30.49 -40.36 26.28
CA VAL A 307 31.63 -41.25 26.61
C VAL A 307 32.98 -40.62 26.22
N SER A 308 33.23 -39.38 26.67
CA SER A 308 34.58 -38.81 26.84
C SER A 308 34.46 -37.46 27.57
N THR A 309 35.09 -37.17 28.71
CA THR A 309 36.21 -37.88 29.37
C THR A 309 36.12 -37.86 30.90
N SER A 310 36.28 -39.01 31.55
CA SER A 310 36.95 -39.08 32.86
C SER A 310 37.75 -40.38 33.00
N ASN A 311 39.01 -40.23 33.38
CA ASN A 311 39.95 -41.25 33.81
C ASN A 311 40.54 -40.69 35.13
N PRO A 312 41.03 -41.48 36.11
CA PRO A 312 41.52 -42.85 35.94
C PRO A 312 41.10 -43.84 37.06
N THR A 313 41.76 -45.00 37.08
CA THR A 313 41.80 -46.06 38.12
C THR A 313 40.67 -47.10 38.09
N GLY A 314 41.08 -48.38 38.12
CA GLY A 314 40.19 -49.55 38.05
C GLY A 314 40.82 -50.68 37.20
N ASN A 315 41.26 -51.76 37.84
CA ASN A 315 41.75 -52.98 37.18
C ASN A 315 40.60 -53.99 36.96
N VAL A 316 40.93 -55.19 36.47
CA VAL A 316 40.07 -56.39 36.31
C VAL A 316 39.15 -56.31 35.07
N SER A 317 39.41 -56.87 33.88
CA SER A 317 40.03 -58.13 33.38
C SER A 317 38.99 -59.15 32.88
N THR A 318 39.31 -59.87 31.78
CA THR A 318 38.61 -61.05 31.22
C THR A 318 37.15 -60.87 30.72
N SER A 319 36.66 -61.53 29.66
CA SER A 319 37.32 -62.38 28.63
C SER A 319 36.38 -62.70 27.45
N ASN A 320 36.97 -62.96 26.27
CA ASN A 320 36.60 -63.95 25.24
C ASN A 320 35.11 -64.13 24.80
N LEU A 321 34.84 -63.91 23.50
CA LEU A 321 34.52 -64.95 22.49
C LEU A 321 34.07 -64.26 21.16
N THR A 322 34.95 -64.17 20.16
CA THR A 322 34.90 -64.93 18.89
C THR A 322 33.61 -64.84 18.06
N GLY A 323 33.62 -64.38 16.79
CA GLY A 323 34.71 -63.79 15.99
C GLY A 323 34.53 -64.01 14.48
N LYS A 324 35.54 -63.62 13.68
CA LYS A 324 35.83 -64.05 12.28
C LYS A 324 34.74 -63.78 11.20
N ALA A 325 35.02 -63.22 10.02
CA ALA A 325 36.26 -62.73 9.40
C ALA A 325 35.87 -61.79 8.20
N ASN A 326 36.74 -61.11 7.44
CA ASN A 326 38.21 -61.08 7.42
C ASN A 326 38.73 -59.76 6.78
N THR A 327 39.95 -59.33 7.16
CA THR A 327 41.00 -58.62 6.36
C THR A 327 40.67 -57.55 5.29
N SER A 328 41.43 -56.46 5.13
CA SER A 328 42.69 -56.03 5.79
C SER A 328 42.99 -54.53 5.53
N GLN A 329 44.09 -54.02 6.09
CA GLN A 329 44.40 -52.61 6.32
C GLN A 329 45.83 -52.25 5.83
N VAL A 330 46.23 -50.97 5.94
CA VAL A 330 47.63 -50.46 5.97
C VAL A 330 48.36 -50.25 4.62
N MET A 331 49.34 -49.35 4.64
CA MET A 331 50.16 -48.83 3.53
C MET A 331 51.52 -49.55 3.42
N SER A 332 52.22 -49.46 2.27
CA SER A 332 53.59 -48.88 2.17
C SER A 332 54.26 -49.07 0.77
N PHE A 333 55.43 -48.42 0.61
CA PHE A 333 56.35 -48.25 -0.53
C PHE A 333 56.62 -49.41 -1.54
N GLY A 334 57.10 -49.08 -2.76
CA GLY A 334 57.87 -50.01 -3.62
C GLY A 334 58.00 -49.70 -5.14
N ASP A 335 59.11 -49.05 -5.54
CA ASP A 335 59.98 -49.11 -6.76
C ASP A 335 59.59 -49.71 -8.16
N GLY A 336 60.35 -49.27 -9.21
CA GLY A 336 60.52 -49.90 -10.56
C GLY A 336 60.34 -48.95 -11.78
N SER A 337 61.37 -48.54 -12.55
CA SER A 337 62.09 -49.22 -13.68
C SER A 337 61.31 -49.33 -15.03
N SER A 338 61.83 -49.19 -16.27
CA SER A 338 63.14 -48.85 -16.92
C SER A 338 62.99 -49.00 -18.49
N ALA A 339 63.80 -48.50 -19.45
CA ALA A 339 64.79 -47.40 -19.58
C ALA A 339 65.25 -47.21 -21.08
N SER A 340 65.90 -46.06 -21.40
CA SER A 340 66.93 -45.77 -22.46
C SER A 340 66.84 -46.15 -23.98
N MET A 341 67.07 -45.13 -24.85
CA MET A 341 67.87 -45.02 -26.13
C MET A 341 67.96 -46.19 -27.17
N PHE A 342 68.05 -46.01 -28.51
CA PHE A 342 69.00 -45.19 -29.34
C PHE A 342 68.64 -45.12 -30.86
N PHE A 343 69.25 -44.15 -31.60
CA PHE A 343 69.58 -44.03 -33.07
C PHE A 343 68.64 -44.47 -34.23
N GLY A 344 68.69 -43.75 -35.38
CA GLY A 344 68.26 -44.28 -36.70
C GLY A 344 67.86 -43.26 -37.81
N VAL A 345 68.81 -42.73 -38.60
CA VAL A 345 68.63 -41.73 -39.68
C VAL A 345 67.96 -42.28 -40.97
N SER A 346 66.92 -41.62 -41.54
CA SER A 346 66.90 -41.06 -42.92
C SER A 346 65.52 -40.70 -43.55
N ASN A 347 65.34 -39.40 -43.86
CA ASN A 347 64.75 -38.79 -45.08
C ASN A 347 63.31 -39.05 -45.62
N LEU A 348 62.71 -37.95 -46.17
CA LEU A 348 61.59 -37.86 -47.14
C LEU A 348 60.18 -38.30 -46.64
N THR A 349 59.07 -37.54 -46.80
CA THR A 349 58.80 -36.28 -47.57
C THR A 349 57.80 -35.32 -46.88
N LYS A 350 57.83 -34.04 -47.31
CA LYS A 350 56.76 -33.00 -47.30
C LYS A 350 56.52 -32.20 -46.01
N GLU A 351 56.59 -30.88 -46.20
CA GLU A 351 56.21 -29.85 -45.25
C GLU A 351 54.70 -29.84 -44.92
N ALA A 352 54.34 -29.62 -43.66
CA ALA A 352 52.99 -29.17 -43.25
C ALA A 352 52.98 -28.56 -41.84
N ASP A 353 53.22 -29.37 -40.79
CA ASP A 353 52.73 -29.05 -39.43
C ASP A 353 53.78 -28.56 -38.40
N PHE A 354 55.07 -28.53 -38.73
CA PHE A 354 56.11 -28.18 -37.73
C PHE A 354 56.05 -26.72 -37.24
N VAL A 355 55.36 -25.83 -37.97
CA VAL A 355 55.24 -24.40 -37.64
C VAL A 355 54.20 -24.13 -36.54
N ARG A 356 53.21 -25.03 -36.34
CA ARG A 356 51.95 -24.70 -35.64
C ARG A 356 52.00 -24.75 -34.10
N ARG A 357 53.18 -24.73 -33.46
CA ARG A 357 53.33 -24.90 -32.00
C ARG A 357 54.37 -24.04 -31.26
N ARG A 358 55.04 -23.05 -31.88
CA ARG A 358 56.06 -22.24 -31.15
C ARG A 358 56.11 -20.72 -31.44
N LEU A 359 55.01 -20.16 -31.92
CA LEU A 359 54.71 -18.72 -31.88
C LEU A 359 53.30 -18.57 -31.29
N LEU A 360 52.98 -17.60 -30.44
CA LEU A 360 53.74 -16.40 -30.10
C LEU A 360 54.32 -16.44 -28.68
N SER A 361 55.58 -16.04 -28.57
CA SER A 361 56.12 -15.35 -27.40
C SER A 361 56.69 -14.03 -27.90
N MET A 362 55.87 -12.97 -27.91
CA MET A 362 56.35 -11.62 -28.18
C MET A 362 56.77 -11.00 -26.86
N THR A 363 58.08 -10.84 -26.68
CA THR A 363 58.62 -9.74 -25.90
C THR A 363 58.33 -8.45 -26.68
N TYR A 364 57.70 -7.48 -26.04
CA TYR A 364 57.50 -6.14 -26.58
C TYR A 364 57.94 -5.12 -25.54
N ASP A 365 58.41 -3.96 -26.00
CA ASP A 365 59.12 -2.96 -25.20
C ASP A 365 58.77 -1.57 -25.73
N GLY A 366 58.47 -0.64 -24.83
CA GLY A 366 58.24 0.78 -25.12
C GLY A 366 56.81 1.20 -25.48
N SER A 367 56.35 2.26 -24.80
CA SER A 367 55.25 3.20 -25.11
C SER A 367 53.79 2.70 -25.18
N SER A 368 53.00 3.20 -24.20
CA SER A 368 51.59 3.63 -24.25
C SER A 368 50.53 2.78 -24.98
N GLU A 369 49.53 2.34 -24.20
CA GLU A 369 48.19 1.89 -24.63
C GLU A 369 48.16 0.73 -25.64
N ASN A 370 48.42 -0.51 -25.19
CA ASN A 370 48.33 -1.70 -26.06
C ASN A 370 47.09 -2.56 -25.78
N GLU A 371 46.22 -2.74 -26.78
CA GLU A 371 45.07 -3.66 -26.70
C GLU A 371 45.46 -5.09 -27.09
N VAL A 372 45.39 -6.04 -26.15
CA VAL A 372 45.74 -7.45 -26.35
C VAL A 372 44.49 -8.34 -26.37
N LYS A 373 44.05 -8.72 -27.58
CA LYS A 373 42.89 -9.58 -27.84
C LYS A 373 43.26 -11.06 -28.11
N GLN A 374 42.52 -12.01 -27.53
CA GLN A 374 42.62 -13.45 -27.89
C GLN A 374 41.26 -14.13 -28.10
N TYR A 375 41.12 -14.81 -29.24
CA TYR A 375 39.92 -15.54 -29.67
C TYR A 375 40.14 -17.07 -29.71
N GLY A 376 39.19 -17.83 -30.27
CA GLY A 376 39.26 -19.28 -30.54
C GLY A 376 38.67 -20.21 -29.47
N GLU A 377 38.27 -21.40 -29.87
CA GLU A 377 37.67 -22.44 -29.02
C GLU A 377 38.73 -23.37 -28.40
N GLY A 378 38.49 -23.84 -27.17
CA GLY A 378 39.33 -24.80 -26.45
C GLY A 378 39.84 -24.33 -25.09
N ASN A 379 40.50 -25.24 -24.35
CA ASN A 379 40.97 -25.00 -22.98
C ASN A 379 42.23 -24.10 -22.94
N LYS A 380 42.16 -22.92 -22.31
CA LYS A 380 43.25 -21.90 -22.31
C LYS A 380 43.97 -21.81 -20.96
N ARG A 381 45.31 -21.64 -20.98
CA ARG A 381 46.16 -21.77 -19.77
C ARG A 381 46.72 -20.46 -19.18
N ARG A 382 47.42 -19.66 -19.99
CA ARG A 382 48.04 -18.36 -19.68
C ARG A 382 48.15 -17.60 -21.02
N LEU A 383 48.16 -16.27 -20.97
CA LEU A 383 48.29 -15.42 -22.17
C LEU A 383 49.60 -14.62 -22.12
N LEU A 384 49.75 -13.77 -21.11
CA LEU A 384 50.92 -12.92 -20.90
C LEU A 384 51.66 -13.28 -19.62
N ASN A 385 52.86 -12.71 -19.46
CA ASN A 385 53.47 -12.64 -18.15
C ASN A 385 52.76 -11.59 -17.30
N ASP A 386 53.12 -10.32 -17.47
CA ASP A 386 52.79 -9.16 -16.64
C ASP A 386 52.40 -7.99 -17.58
N GLY A 387 51.62 -7.00 -17.14
CA GLY A 387 51.11 -5.90 -17.98
C GLY A 387 51.86 -4.58 -17.83
N LEU A 388 51.81 -3.69 -18.84
CA LEU A 388 52.29 -2.31 -18.74
C LEU A 388 51.10 -1.38 -18.45
N SER A 389 51.32 -0.33 -17.65
CA SER A 389 50.26 0.57 -17.16
C SER A 389 49.40 1.17 -18.29
N GLY A 390 48.10 0.84 -18.27
CA GLY A 390 47.13 1.27 -19.27
C GLY A 390 46.93 0.28 -20.42
N ASP A 391 47.27 -1.00 -20.24
CA ASP A 391 47.03 -2.06 -21.23
C ASP A 391 45.59 -2.62 -21.13
N GLU A 392 44.92 -2.84 -22.28
CA GLU A 392 43.59 -3.49 -22.31
C GLU A 392 43.69 -4.96 -22.75
N VAL A 393 43.42 -5.90 -21.85
CA VAL A 393 43.62 -7.35 -22.07
C VAL A 393 42.28 -8.08 -22.17
N LYS A 394 41.88 -8.46 -23.39
CA LYS A 394 40.58 -9.07 -23.73
C LYS A 394 40.70 -10.54 -24.15
N GLN A 395 39.99 -11.46 -23.47
CA GLN A 395 39.93 -12.88 -23.85
C GLN A 395 38.50 -13.38 -24.15
N TYR A 396 38.31 -14.01 -25.32
CA TYR A 396 37.05 -14.55 -25.84
C TYR A 396 37.13 -16.07 -26.14
N GLY A 397 35.99 -16.65 -26.54
CA GLY A 397 35.85 -18.05 -27.00
C GLY A 397 35.47 -19.05 -25.90
N GLU A 398 35.06 -20.25 -26.28
CA GLU A 398 34.50 -21.27 -25.37
C GLU A 398 35.57 -22.25 -24.87
N GLY A 399 35.46 -22.67 -23.61
CA GLY A 399 36.35 -23.67 -22.99
C GLY A 399 36.88 -23.27 -21.61
N ASN A 400 37.49 -24.22 -20.89
CA ASN A 400 37.95 -23.99 -19.52
C ASN A 400 39.21 -23.11 -19.50
N LYS A 401 39.21 -22.07 -18.65
CA LYS A 401 40.25 -21.01 -18.60
C LYS A 401 40.96 -21.00 -17.24
N ARG A 402 42.30 -20.99 -17.23
CA ARG A 402 43.10 -21.11 -15.98
C ARG A 402 43.58 -19.78 -15.37
N ARG A 403 44.24 -18.93 -16.16
CA ARG A 403 44.73 -17.59 -15.81
C ARG A 403 44.92 -16.80 -17.11
N LEU A 404 44.78 -15.48 -17.05
CA LEU A 404 44.97 -14.55 -18.18
C LEU A 404 46.37 -13.91 -18.09
N LEU A 405 46.60 -13.17 -17.01
CA LEU A 405 47.79 -12.38 -16.71
C LEU A 405 48.38 -12.81 -15.33
N ASN A 406 49.63 -12.46 -14.99
CA ASN A 406 50.09 -12.48 -13.61
C ASN A 406 49.40 -11.33 -12.87
N ASP A 407 49.91 -10.12 -13.03
CA ASP A 407 49.68 -8.98 -12.15
C ASP A 407 49.43 -7.79 -13.08
N ALA A 408 48.52 -6.90 -12.69
CA ALA A 408 48.14 -5.72 -13.47
C ALA A 408 48.94 -4.50 -13.01
N SER A 409 49.27 -3.63 -13.96
CA SER A 409 49.82 -2.30 -13.68
C SER A 409 48.67 -1.30 -13.53
N SER A 410 48.94 -0.15 -12.88
CA SER A 410 47.90 0.85 -12.59
C SER A 410 47.21 1.35 -13.87
N GLY A 411 45.87 1.24 -13.87
CA GLY A 411 44.99 1.66 -14.96
C GLY A 411 44.73 0.59 -16.03
N ASP A 412 45.12 -0.66 -15.80
CA ASP A 412 44.91 -1.77 -16.74
C ASP A 412 43.44 -2.23 -16.79
N GLU A 413 42.99 -2.68 -17.97
CA GLU A 413 41.61 -3.11 -18.20
C GLU A 413 41.53 -4.58 -18.66
N VAL A 414 41.11 -5.47 -17.76
CA VAL A 414 41.27 -6.93 -17.88
C VAL A 414 39.91 -7.63 -18.01
N LYS A 415 39.51 -7.97 -19.25
CA LYS A 415 38.16 -8.45 -19.60
C LYS A 415 38.15 -9.89 -20.14
N GLN A 416 37.32 -10.77 -19.58
CA GLN A 416 37.17 -12.17 -20.03
C GLN A 416 35.72 -12.57 -20.31
N TYR A 417 35.47 -13.10 -21.51
CA TYR A 417 34.17 -13.50 -22.04
C TYR A 417 34.13 -15.00 -22.42
N GLY A 418 32.94 -15.51 -22.73
CA GLY A 418 32.70 -16.87 -23.23
C GLY A 418 32.66 -17.97 -22.16
N GLU A 419 32.03 -19.09 -22.48
CA GLU A 419 31.62 -20.13 -21.54
C GLU A 419 32.75 -21.08 -21.10
N GLY A 420 32.52 -21.83 -20.02
CA GLY A 420 33.43 -22.84 -19.45
C GLY A 420 33.98 -22.49 -18.06
N ASN A 421 34.52 -23.49 -17.35
CA ASN A 421 34.97 -23.30 -15.96
C ASN A 421 36.23 -22.41 -15.89
N LYS A 422 36.23 -21.46 -14.95
CA LYS A 422 37.25 -20.39 -14.82
C LYS A 422 37.97 -20.48 -13.47
N ARG A 423 39.30 -20.62 -13.48
CA ARG A 423 40.08 -20.88 -12.24
C ARG A 423 40.60 -19.62 -11.54
N ARG A 424 41.17 -18.70 -12.31
CA ARG A 424 41.75 -17.40 -11.93
C ARG A 424 41.74 -16.54 -13.20
N LEU A 425 41.66 -15.22 -13.07
CA LEU A 425 41.85 -14.26 -14.15
C LEU A 425 43.23 -13.61 -13.99
N LEU A 426 43.42 -12.92 -12.87
CA LEU A 426 44.63 -12.21 -12.44
C LEU A 426 45.14 -12.80 -11.11
N ASN A 427 46.39 -12.56 -10.75
CA ASN A 427 46.83 -12.62 -9.37
C ASN A 427 46.41 -11.31 -8.70
N ASP A 428 47.08 -10.19 -8.96
CA ASP A 428 47.07 -9.04 -8.05
C ASP A 428 46.88 -7.75 -8.89
N ALA A 429 46.11 -6.78 -8.40
CA ALA A 429 45.77 -5.50 -9.05
C ALA A 429 46.42 -4.31 -8.31
N SER A 430 46.73 -3.24 -9.04
CA SER A 430 47.64 -2.18 -8.59
C SER A 430 46.94 -0.89 -8.15
N SER A 431 46.22 -0.20 -9.04
CA SER A 431 45.37 0.95 -8.66
C SER A 431 44.62 1.50 -9.86
N GLY A 432 43.29 1.57 -9.75
CA GLY A 432 42.39 2.05 -10.80
C GLY A 432 42.11 1.00 -11.88
N ASP A 433 42.34 -0.29 -11.59
CA ASP A 433 42.31 -1.37 -12.57
C ASP A 433 40.88 -1.91 -12.78
N GLU A 434 40.44 -2.09 -14.03
CA GLU A 434 39.09 -2.60 -14.33
C GLU A 434 39.13 -4.12 -14.63
N VAL A 435 38.62 -4.95 -13.71
CA VAL A 435 38.72 -6.42 -13.81
C VAL A 435 37.35 -7.08 -13.98
N LYS A 436 36.96 -7.41 -15.22
CA LYS A 436 35.61 -7.93 -15.55
C LYS A 436 35.58 -9.35 -16.13
N GLN A 437 34.70 -10.20 -15.60
CA GLN A 437 34.51 -11.57 -16.07
C GLN A 437 33.04 -11.92 -16.35
N TYR A 438 32.77 -12.37 -17.57
CA TYR A 438 31.46 -12.69 -18.12
C TYR A 438 31.32 -14.17 -18.52
N GLY A 439 30.10 -14.59 -18.85
CA GLY A 439 29.75 -15.92 -19.36
C GLY A 439 29.74 -17.03 -18.30
N GLU A 440 29.11 -18.14 -18.63
CA GLU A 440 28.72 -19.20 -17.69
C GLU A 440 29.89 -20.14 -17.30
N GLY A 441 29.62 -21.04 -16.33
CA GLY A 441 30.55 -22.04 -15.82
C GLY A 441 31.06 -21.77 -14.40
N ASN A 442 31.58 -22.81 -13.73
CA ASN A 442 32.02 -22.69 -12.33
C ASN A 442 33.29 -21.82 -12.20
N LYS A 443 33.30 -20.92 -11.22
CA LYS A 443 34.32 -19.86 -11.02
C LYS A 443 35.03 -20.03 -9.67
N ARG A 444 36.36 -20.23 -9.67
CA ARG A 444 37.12 -20.58 -8.44
C ARG A 444 37.69 -19.38 -7.68
N ARG A 445 38.28 -18.43 -8.41
CA ARG A 445 38.84 -17.14 -7.96
C ARG A 445 38.79 -16.21 -9.18
N LEU A 446 38.57 -14.92 -8.99
CA LEU A 446 38.78 -13.92 -10.04
C LEU A 446 40.23 -13.43 -9.92
N LEU A 447 40.56 -12.76 -8.82
CA LEU A 447 41.93 -12.40 -8.46
C LEU A 447 42.23 -12.65 -6.97
N ASN A 448 43.47 -12.42 -6.57
CA ASN A 448 43.91 -12.42 -5.18
C ASN A 448 43.66 -11.04 -4.57
N ASP A 449 44.46 -10.03 -4.87
CA ASP A 449 44.59 -8.90 -3.96
C ASP A 449 44.40 -7.61 -4.77
N ALA A 450 43.57 -6.68 -4.28
CA ALA A 450 43.28 -5.37 -4.88
C ALA A 450 43.69 -4.26 -3.89
N SER A 451 44.11 -3.11 -4.42
CA SER A 451 45.09 -2.27 -3.73
C SER A 451 44.68 -0.80 -3.53
N SER A 452 44.03 -0.16 -4.51
CA SER A 452 43.30 1.11 -4.31
C SER A 452 42.50 1.53 -5.54
N GLY A 453 41.18 1.56 -5.38
CA GLY A 453 40.24 2.11 -6.36
C GLY A 453 39.95 1.18 -7.54
N ASP A 454 40.14 -0.12 -7.37
CA ASP A 454 40.01 -1.12 -8.42
C ASP A 454 38.53 -1.55 -8.63
N GLU A 455 38.10 -1.73 -9.89
CA GLU A 455 36.72 -2.09 -10.23
C GLU A 455 36.58 -3.59 -10.60
N VAL A 456 36.12 -4.40 -9.66
CA VAL A 456 36.15 -5.87 -9.73
C VAL A 456 34.75 -6.46 -9.95
N LYS A 457 34.38 -6.77 -11.21
CA LYS A 457 33.00 -7.21 -11.56
C LYS A 457 32.90 -8.61 -12.19
N GLN A 458 32.03 -9.46 -11.63
CA GLN A 458 31.81 -10.83 -12.14
C GLN A 458 30.33 -11.14 -12.42
N TYR A 459 30.06 -11.59 -13.65
CA TYR A 459 28.74 -11.87 -14.20
C TYR A 459 28.56 -13.34 -14.62
N GLY A 460 27.33 -13.72 -14.96
CA GLY A 460 26.96 -15.04 -15.47
C GLY A 460 26.92 -16.15 -14.42
N GLU A 461 26.26 -17.25 -14.75
CA GLU A 461 25.87 -18.31 -13.82
C GLU A 461 27.00 -19.30 -13.48
N GLY A 462 26.72 -20.24 -12.58
CA GLY A 462 27.62 -21.29 -12.11
C GLY A 462 28.16 -21.09 -10.69
N ASN A 463 28.64 -22.16 -10.05
CA ASN A 463 29.07 -22.12 -8.64
C ASN A 463 30.36 -21.28 -8.47
N LYS A 464 30.39 -20.42 -7.46
CA LYS A 464 31.42 -19.38 -7.21
C LYS A 464 32.13 -19.63 -5.87
N ARG A 465 33.44 -19.89 -5.87
CA ARG A 465 34.18 -20.29 -4.63
C ARG A 465 34.76 -19.12 -3.83
N ARG A 466 35.42 -18.18 -4.50
CA ARG A 466 35.90 -16.88 -3.99
C ARG A 466 35.92 -15.91 -5.18
N LEU A 467 35.75 -14.62 -4.95
CA LEU A 467 36.00 -13.59 -5.96
C LEU A 467 37.44 -13.07 -5.78
N LEU A 468 37.69 -12.44 -4.65
CA LEU A 468 38.91 -11.73 -4.27
C LEU A 468 39.46 -12.31 -2.93
N SER A 469 40.77 -12.26 -2.69
CA SER A 469 41.33 -12.35 -1.33
C SER A 469 40.83 -11.17 -0.54
N ASP A 470 41.40 -10.00 -0.79
CA ASP A 470 41.54 -8.92 0.15
C ASP A 470 41.44 -7.62 -0.70
N ALA A 471 40.77 -6.61 -0.18
CA ALA A 471 40.49 -5.33 -0.85
C ALA A 471 41.00 -4.16 -0.01
N SER A 472 41.34 -3.04 -0.65
CA SER A 472 41.97 -1.90 0.02
C SER A 472 41.60 -0.56 -0.60
N LEU A 473 41.34 0.43 0.25
CA LEU A 473 41.37 1.86 -0.10
C LEU A 473 40.42 2.25 -1.25
N GLY A 474 39.15 1.84 -1.14
CA GLY A 474 38.04 2.35 -1.97
C GLY A 474 37.68 1.46 -3.15
N ASP A 475 37.92 0.15 -3.08
CA ASP A 475 37.66 -0.79 -4.18
C ASP A 475 36.15 -1.05 -4.39
N GLU A 476 35.73 -1.22 -5.66
CA GLU A 476 34.34 -1.55 -6.00
C GLU A 476 34.18 -3.01 -6.45
N VAL A 477 33.63 -3.86 -5.57
CA VAL A 477 33.62 -5.32 -5.73
C VAL A 477 32.19 -5.84 -5.93
N LYS A 478 31.79 -6.14 -7.18
CA LYS A 478 30.40 -6.51 -7.54
C LYS A 478 30.25 -7.88 -8.21
N GLN A 479 29.36 -8.73 -7.67
CA GLN A 479 29.11 -10.09 -8.18
C GLN A 479 27.63 -10.36 -8.48
N TYR A 480 27.35 -10.84 -9.70
CA TYR A 480 26.02 -11.09 -10.25
C TYR A 480 25.82 -12.55 -10.69
N GLY A 481 24.57 -12.90 -11.01
CA GLY A 481 24.16 -14.21 -11.55
C GLY A 481 24.12 -15.33 -10.50
N GLU A 482 23.43 -16.41 -10.84
CA GLU A 482 23.04 -17.48 -9.92
C GLU A 482 24.15 -18.51 -9.64
N GLY A 483 23.83 -19.48 -8.78
CA GLY A 483 24.71 -20.58 -8.36
C GLY A 483 25.24 -20.45 -6.93
N ASN A 484 25.69 -21.57 -6.33
CA ASN A 484 26.14 -21.59 -4.93
C ASN A 484 27.44 -20.79 -4.73
N LYS A 485 27.47 -19.95 -3.69
CA LYS A 485 28.51 -18.95 -3.41
C LYS A 485 29.20 -19.25 -2.07
N ARG A 486 30.50 -19.60 -2.06
CA ARG A 486 31.20 -20.03 -0.82
C ARG A 486 31.79 -18.88 0.02
N ARG A 487 32.41 -17.90 -0.64
CA ARG A 487 32.97 -16.66 -0.07
C ARG A 487 32.94 -15.62 -1.21
N LEU A 488 32.74 -14.34 -0.91
CA LEU A 488 32.95 -13.27 -1.88
C LEU A 488 34.38 -12.76 -1.74
N LEU A 489 34.62 -12.03 -0.65
CA LEU A 489 35.89 -11.46 -0.22
C LEU A 489 36.34 -12.17 1.07
N SER A 490 37.63 -12.12 1.38
CA SER A 490 38.15 -12.49 2.69
C SER A 490 38.09 -11.25 3.56
N ASP A 491 38.95 -10.27 3.34
CA ASP A 491 39.21 -9.23 4.32
C ASP A 491 39.10 -7.86 3.59
N ALA A 492 38.55 -6.82 4.24
CA ALA A 492 38.35 -5.47 3.67
C ALA A 492 38.97 -4.41 4.61
N SER A 493 39.42 -3.28 4.07
CA SER A 493 40.43 -2.46 4.76
C SER A 493 40.04 -1.02 5.03
N SER A 494 39.39 -0.31 4.09
CA SER A 494 38.97 1.09 4.31
C SER A 494 38.12 1.65 3.18
N GLY A 495 36.81 1.78 3.41
CA GLY A 495 35.87 2.46 2.52
C GLY A 495 35.47 1.64 1.30
N ASP A 496 35.60 0.31 1.37
CA ASP A 496 35.43 -0.59 0.22
C ASP A 496 33.93 -0.89 -0.04
N GLU A 497 33.48 -0.88 -1.31
CA GLU A 497 32.08 -1.12 -1.67
C GLU A 497 31.86 -2.55 -2.21
N VAL A 498 31.25 -3.41 -1.40
CA VAL A 498 31.16 -4.85 -1.68
C VAL A 498 29.70 -5.31 -1.86
N LYS A 499 29.26 -5.55 -3.11
CA LYS A 499 27.84 -5.86 -3.42
C LYS A 499 27.62 -7.18 -4.18
N GLN A 500 26.73 -8.04 -3.67
CA GLN A 500 26.43 -9.36 -4.26
C GLN A 500 24.94 -9.58 -4.53
N TYR A 501 24.63 -10.07 -5.73
CA TYR A 501 23.30 -10.29 -6.27
C TYR A 501 23.08 -11.74 -6.74
N GLY A 502 21.83 -12.09 -7.03
CA GLY A 502 21.41 -13.39 -7.56
C GLY A 502 21.37 -14.52 -6.52
N GLU A 503 20.65 -15.59 -6.87
CA GLU A 503 20.25 -16.66 -5.97
C GLU A 503 21.34 -17.73 -5.73
N GLY A 504 21.02 -18.73 -4.90
CA GLY A 504 21.87 -19.86 -4.54
C GLY A 504 22.41 -19.83 -3.10
N ASN A 505 22.80 -20.99 -2.56
CA ASN A 505 23.25 -21.11 -1.17
C ASN A 505 24.57 -20.35 -0.93
N LYS A 506 24.64 -19.58 0.17
CA LYS A 506 25.68 -18.61 0.51
C LYS A 506 26.37 -18.97 1.84
N ARG A 507 27.66 -19.34 1.83
CA ARG A 507 28.35 -19.82 3.06
C ARG A 507 28.97 -18.71 3.94
N ARG A 508 29.59 -17.71 3.35
CA ARG A 508 30.14 -16.50 4.01
C ARG A 508 30.14 -15.37 2.98
N LEU A 509 29.93 -14.12 3.39
CA LEU A 509 30.11 -12.97 2.51
C LEU A 509 31.56 -12.49 2.60
N LEU A 510 31.93 -11.95 3.76
CA LEU A 510 33.24 -11.42 4.13
C LEU A 510 33.73 -12.14 5.41
N ASN A 511 35.04 -12.16 5.67
CA ASN A 511 35.61 -12.42 6.99
C ASN A 511 35.50 -11.15 7.82
N ASP A 512 36.35 -10.17 7.58
CA ASP A 512 36.72 -9.17 8.56
C ASP A 512 36.65 -7.79 7.86
N ALA A 513 36.09 -6.78 8.53
CA ALA A 513 35.93 -5.41 8.03
C ALA A 513 36.57 -4.42 9.00
N SER A 514 37.06 -3.29 8.48
CA SER A 514 38.10 -2.51 9.17
C SER A 514 37.77 -1.05 9.42
N SER A 515 37.17 -0.33 8.45
CA SER A 515 36.84 1.10 8.64
C SER A 515 35.93 1.66 7.54
N GLY A 516 34.63 1.75 7.83
CA GLY A 516 33.66 2.46 6.98
C GLY A 516 33.26 1.70 5.72
N ASP A 517 33.38 0.37 5.74
CA ASP A 517 33.12 -0.48 4.57
C ASP A 517 31.61 -0.69 4.32
N GLU A 518 31.15 -0.63 3.06
CA GLU A 518 29.73 -0.84 2.70
C GLU A 518 29.50 -2.22 2.06
N VAL A 519 28.93 -3.14 2.83
CA VAL A 519 28.82 -4.55 2.44
C VAL A 519 27.34 -4.98 2.30
N LYS A 520 26.86 -5.16 1.06
CA LYS A 520 25.43 -5.45 0.76
C LYS A 520 25.21 -6.76 -0.02
N GLN A 521 24.31 -7.63 0.46
CA GLN A 521 23.95 -8.89 -0.21
C GLN A 521 22.45 -9.05 -0.43
N TYR A 522 22.09 -9.47 -1.63
CA TYR A 522 20.72 -9.66 -2.11
C TYR A 522 20.47 -11.10 -2.62
N GLY A 523 19.20 -11.41 -2.90
CA GLY A 523 18.75 -12.69 -3.46
C GLY A 523 18.70 -13.86 -2.45
N GLU A 524 17.96 -14.89 -2.82
CA GLU A 524 17.55 -15.99 -1.94
C GLU A 524 18.61 -17.08 -1.76
N GLY A 525 18.27 -18.10 -0.95
CA GLY A 525 19.10 -19.27 -0.63
C GLY A 525 19.65 -19.29 0.80
N ASN A 526 20.00 -20.48 1.30
CA ASN A 526 20.46 -20.66 2.69
C ASN A 526 21.79 -19.92 2.97
N LYS A 527 21.86 -19.21 4.10
CA LYS A 527 22.92 -18.25 4.47
C LYS A 527 23.59 -18.67 5.79
N ARG A 528 24.88 -19.07 5.79
CA ARG A 528 25.53 -19.62 7.00
C ARG A 528 26.16 -18.58 7.95
N ARG A 529 26.87 -17.58 7.45
CA ARG A 529 27.44 -16.46 8.22
C ARG A 529 27.46 -15.23 7.31
N LEU A 530 27.19 -14.03 7.83
CA LEU A 530 27.31 -12.79 7.06
C LEU A 530 28.77 -12.31 7.08
N LEU A 531 29.19 -11.78 8.23
CA LEU A 531 30.55 -11.31 8.52
C LEU A 531 31.15 -12.14 9.68
N ASN A 532 32.47 -12.12 9.84
CA ASN A 532 33.07 -12.41 11.13
C ASN A 532 32.93 -11.22 12.07
N ASP A 533 33.82 -10.24 11.92
CA ASP A 533 34.23 -9.34 12.98
C ASP A 533 34.29 -7.93 12.35
N ALA A 534 33.79 -6.90 13.05
CA ALA A 534 33.68 -5.52 12.57
C ALA A 534 34.39 -4.54 13.53
N SER A 535 34.90 -3.44 12.99
CA SER A 535 35.93 -2.63 13.67
C SER A 535 35.50 -1.19 13.96
N SER A 536 35.06 -0.42 12.97
CA SER A 536 34.48 0.90 13.24
C SER A 536 33.71 1.51 12.07
N GLY A 537 32.43 1.77 12.28
CA GLY A 537 31.56 2.53 11.38
C GLY A 537 31.08 1.74 10.14
N ASP A 538 31.21 0.41 10.15
CA ASP A 538 30.92 -0.44 8.99
C ASP A 538 29.39 -0.62 8.81
N GLU A 539 28.90 -0.60 7.55
CA GLU A 539 27.48 -0.87 7.26
C GLU A 539 27.27 -2.17 6.47
N VAL A 540 26.70 -3.16 7.15
CA VAL A 540 26.55 -4.53 6.62
C VAL A 540 25.08 -4.91 6.52
N LYS A 541 24.55 -5.01 5.30
CA LYS A 541 23.12 -5.24 5.02
C LYS A 541 22.87 -6.52 4.22
N GLN A 542 21.96 -7.37 4.68
CA GLN A 542 21.59 -8.62 3.99
C GLN A 542 20.07 -8.75 3.79
N TYR A 543 19.67 -9.05 2.56
CA TYR A 543 18.29 -9.19 2.11
C TYR A 543 17.98 -10.61 1.56
N GLY A 544 16.69 -10.88 1.32
CA GLY A 544 16.19 -12.12 0.72
C GLY A 544 16.13 -13.32 1.68
N GLU A 545 15.37 -14.34 1.29
CA GLU A 545 14.94 -15.44 2.14
C GLU A 545 15.96 -16.58 2.26
N GLY A 546 15.63 -17.59 3.08
CA GLY A 546 16.42 -18.80 3.34
C GLY A 546 16.96 -18.89 4.78
N ASN A 547 17.28 -20.12 5.23
CA ASN A 547 17.75 -20.36 6.62
C ASN A 547 19.06 -19.62 6.92
N LYS A 548 19.13 -18.92 8.07
CA LYS A 548 20.18 -17.98 8.46
C LYS A 548 20.88 -18.42 9.76
N ARG A 549 22.13 -18.89 9.69
CA ARG A 549 22.77 -19.56 10.85
C ARG A 549 23.45 -18.63 11.87
N ARG A 550 24.09 -17.54 11.44
CA ARG A 550 24.71 -16.50 12.29
C ARG A 550 24.78 -15.18 11.53
N LEU A 551 24.60 -14.05 12.20
CA LEU A 551 24.80 -12.71 11.64
C LEU A 551 26.30 -12.35 11.71
N LEU A 552 26.77 -11.91 12.88
CA LEU A 552 28.12 -11.44 13.17
C LEU A 552 28.73 -12.27 14.30
N ASN A 553 30.05 -12.27 14.48
CA ASN A 553 30.69 -12.69 15.72
C ASN A 553 30.58 -11.56 16.74
N ASP A 554 31.41 -10.54 16.54
CA ASP A 554 31.88 -9.61 17.56
C ASP A 554 31.92 -8.20 16.90
N ALA A 555 31.48 -7.16 17.60
CA ALA A 555 31.39 -5.77 17.12
C ALA A 555 32.12 -4.80 18.05
N SER A 556 32.70 -3.74 17.47
CA SER A 556 33.70 -2.93 18.16
C SER A 556 33.22 -1.51 18.48
N SER A 557 32.79 -0.70 17.50
CA SER A 557 32.13 0.59 17.82
C SER A 557 31.48 1.30 16.63
N GLY A 558 30.18 1.56 16.75
CA GLY A 558 29.42 2.40 15.81
C GLY A 558 28.88 1.63 14.60
N ASP A 559 28.93 0.30 14.64
CA ASP A 559 28.66 -0.56 13.49
C ASP A 559 27.16 -0.79 13.24
N LYS A 560 26.77 -0.92 11.97
CA LYS A 560 25.36 -1.00 11.54
C LYS A 560 25.08 -2.28 10.77
N VAL A 561 24.62 -3.31 11.49
CA VAL A 561 24.39 -4.65 10.91
C VAL A 561 22.90 -4.99 10.87
N LYS A 562 22.35 -5.07 9.66
CA LYS A 562 20.89 -5.16 9.44
C LYS A 562 20.52 -6.30 8.49
N GLN A 563 19.62 -7.19 8.92
CA GLN A 563 19.25 -8.40 8.18
C GLN A 563 17.73 -8.56 8.04
N TYR A 564 17.30 -8.85 6.82
CA TYR A 564 15.89 -8.88 6.40
C TYR A 564 15.51 -10.24 5.79
N GLY A 565 14.20 -10.50 5.66
CA GLY A 565 13.62 -11.69 5.03
C GLY A 565 13.55 -12.95 5.91
N GLU A 566 12.74 -13.90 5.49
CA GLU A 566 12.30 -15.07 6.29
C GLU A 566 13.33 -16.22 6.32
N GLY A 567 13.03 -17.25 7.12
CA GLY A 567 13.82 -18.47 7.32
C GLY A 567 14.42 -18.64 8.73
N ASN A 568 14.63 -19.89 9.18
CA ASN A 568 15.07 -20.20 10.55
C ASN A 568 16.40 -19.50 10.94
N LYS A 569 16.48 -18.93 12.15
CA LYS A 569 17.52 -17.99 12.59
C LYS A 569 18.22 -18.47 13.87
N ARG A 570 19.51 -18.79 13.84
CA ARG A 570 20.17 -19.52 14.96
C ARG A 570 20.96 -18.71 16.00
N ARG A 571 21.55 -17.55 15.69
CA ARG A 571 22.14 -16.56 16.63
C ARG A 571 22.28 -15.20 15.94
N LEU A 572 22.21 -14.10 16.69
CA LEU A 572 22.62 -12.77 16.22
C LEU A 572 24.13 -12.60 16.39
N LEU A 573 24.57 -12.37 17.63
CA LEU A 573 25.93 -11.93 18.00
C LEU A 573 26.53 -12.87 19.06
N ASN A 574 27.82 -12.71 19.37
CA ASN A 574 28.36 -13.03 20.70
C ASN A 574 28.31 -11.75 21.52
N ASP A 575 29.21 -10.81 21.18
CA ASP A 575 29.64 -9.70 22.01
C ASP A 575 29.57 -8.36 21.21
N ALA A 576 29.18 -7.27 21.88
CA ALA A 576 29.16 -5.90 21.34
C ALA A 576 29.78 -4.93 22.36
N SER A 577 30.42 -3.87 21.87
CA SER A 577 30.87 -2.75 22.71
C SER A 577 29.95 -1.53 22.49
N SER A 578 30.32 -0.34 22.98
CA SER A 578 29.41 0.81 23.06
C SER A 578 29.08 1.45 21.71
N GLY A 579 27.79 1.51 21.36
CA GLY A 579 27.25 2.36 20.28
C GLY A 579 26.72 1.64 19.04
N ASP A 580 26.63 0.31 19.05
CA ASP A 580 26.28 -0.49 17.87
C ASP A 580 24.76 -0.63 17.62
N GLU A 581 24.37 -0.69 16.33
CA GLU A 581 22.97 -0.81 15.88
C GLU A 581 22.72 -2.14 15.15
N VAL A 582 22.31 -3.18 15.89
CA VAL A 582 22.08 -4.53 15.36
C VAL A 582 20.58 -4.84 15.26
N LYS A 583 20.04 -4.94 14.04
CA LYS A 583 18.58 -5.10 13.81
C LYS A 583 18.22 -6.23 12.84
N GLN A 584 17.36 -7.15 13.26
CA GLN A 584 16.93 -8.31 12.46
C GLN A 584 15.41 -8.42 12.32
N TYR A 585 14.95 -8.64 11.09
CA TYR A 585 13.55 -8.64 10.69
C TYR A 585 13.10 -9.99 10.07
N GLY A 586 11.80 -10.29 10.13
CA GLY A 586 11.13 -11.45 9.53
C GLY A 586 11.15 -12.75 10.37
N GLU A 587 10.28 -13.70 10.01
CA GLU A 587 10.05 -14.95 10.75
C GLU A 587 11.11 -16.06 10.56
N GLY A 588 10.84 -17.21 11.19
CA GLY A 588 11.68 -18.39 11.33
C GLY A 588 11.94 -18.70 12.81
N ASN A 589 12.08 -19.98 13.17
CA ASN A 589 12.37 -20.40 14.54
C ASN A 589 13.72 -19.83 15.03
N LYS A 590 13.75 -19.35 16.28
CA LYS A 590 14.86 -18.60 16.89
C LYS A 590 15.32 -19.24 18.21
N ARG A 591 16.64 -19.24 18.47
CA ARG A 591 17.26 -19.58 19.78
C ARG A 591 18.33 -18.53 20.12
N ARG A 592 18.26 -17.97 21.33
CA ARG A 592 19.10 -16.88 21.91
C ARG A 592 19.17 -15.55 21.12
N LEU A 593 19.37 -14.47 21.87
CA LEU A 593 19.63 -13.12 21.37
C LEU A 593 21.12 -12.73 21.51
N LEU A 594 21.64 -12.75 22.74
CA LEU A 594 22.97 -12.30 23.13
C LEU A 594 23.65 -13.28 24.11
N ASN A 595 24.92 -13.02 24.44
CA ASN A 595 25.54 -13.43 25.69
C ASN A 595 25.62 -12.23 26.66
N ASP A 596 26.35 -11.18 26.27
CA ASP A 596 26.57 -9.95 27.06
C ASP A 596 26.41 -8.70 26.18
N ALA A 597 26.08 -7.54 26.78
CA ALA A 597 26.02 -6.23 26.10
C ALA A 597 26.07 -5.06 27.09
N SER A 598 26.58 -3.90 26.65
CA SER A 598 26.55 -2.64 27.41
C SER A 598 25.19 -1.92 27.33
N LEU A 599 24.91 -1.08 28.34
CA LEU A 599 23.62 -0.38 28.53
C LEU A 599 23.19 0.54 27.38
N ASP A 600 24.13 1.01 26.56
CA ASP A 600 23.89 2.03 25.53
C ASP A 600 23.57 1.49 24.11
N ASN A 601 23.41 0.16 23.95
CA ASN A 601 23.33 -0.50 22.63
C ASN A 601 21.90 -0.77 22.14
N GLU A 602 21.61 -0.52 20.85
CA GLU A 602 20.26 -0.68 20.29
C GLU A 602 20.06 -2.01 19.52
N VAL A 603 20.03 -3.12 20.26
CA VAL A 603 19.74 -4.46 19.68
C VAL A 603 18.23 -4.70 19.59
N LYS A 604 17.67 -4.84 18.38
CA LYS A 604 16.22 -5.08 18.18
C LYS A 604 15.93 -6.21 17.18
N GLN A 605 15.12 -7.18 17.59
CA GLN A 605 14.69 -8.32 16.78
C GLN A 605 13.16 -8.38 16.69
N TYR A 606 12.63 -8.59 15.49
CA TYR A 606 11.18 -8.67 15.23
C TYR A 606 10.79 -10.07 14.72
N GLY A 607 9.62 -10.58 15.14
CA GLY A 607 9.02 -11.85 14.68
C GLY A 607 8.07 -12.48 15.71
N GLU A 608 7.04 -13.17 15.23
CA GLU A 608 5.80 -13.39 15.99
C GLU A 608 5.85 -14.41 17.13
N GLY A 609 6.66 -15.48 17.03
CA GLY A 609 6.51 -16.67 17.89
C GLY A 609 6.59 -16.41 19.39
N ASN A 610 7.45 -15.48 19.83
CA ASN A 610 7.58 -15.13 21.25
C ASN A 610 6.39 -14.30 21.75
N ARG A 611 5.75 -13.50 20.87
CA ARG A 611 4.60 -12.65 21.22
C ARG A 611 3.38 -13.49 21.61
N ARG A 612 3.15 -14.59 20.89
CA ARG A 612 2.04 -15.52 21.13
C ARG A 612 2.12 -16.15 22.52
N LYS A 613 3.29 -16.72 22.88
CA LYS A 613 3.50 -17.34 24.20
C LYS A 613 3.46 -16.34 25.36
N LEU A 614 4.01 -15.14 25.18
CA LEU A 614 3.93 -14.09 26.19
C LEU A 614 2.48 -13.66 26.46
N LEU A 615 1.67 -13.47 25.41
CA LEU A 615 0.25 -13.14 25.56
C LEU A 615 -0.52 -14.26 26.26
N SER A 616 -0.24 -15.53 25.97
CA SER A 616 -0.94 -16.66 26.59
C SER A 616 -0.60 -16.81 28.08
N THR A 617 0.68 -16.62 28.44
CA THR A 617 1.11 -16.61 29.85
C THR A 617 0.44 -15.46 30.62
N GLN A 618 0.33 -14.29 30.01
CA GLN A 618 -0.32 -13.11 30.60
C GLN A 618 -1.85 -13.27 30.71
N MET A 619 -2.51 -13.90 29.72
CA MET A 619 -3.92 -14.28 29.79
C MET A 619 -4.20 -15.27 30.91
N GLN A 620 -3.37 -16.33 31.03
CA GLN A 620 -3.55 -17.33 32.07
C GLN A 620 -3.41 -16.72 33.47
N SER A 621 -2.40 -15.85 33.67
CA SER A 621 -2.21 -15.12 34.92
C SER A 621 -3.43 -14.26 35.29
N ILE A 622 -4.02 -13.53 34.34
CA ILE A 622 -5.23 -12.70 34.59
C ILE A 622 -6.45 -13.58 34.94
N ALA A 623 -6.63 -14.72 34.28
CA ALA A 623 -7.68 -15.67 34.59
C ALA A 623 -7.50 -16.25 36.01
N ASP A 624 -6.31 -16.71 36.36
CA ASP A 624 -6.06 -17.33 37.67
C ASP A 624 -6.15 -16.31 38.82
N MET A 625 -5.67 -15.09 38.63
CA MET A 625 -5.83 -13.99 39.60
C MET A 625 -7.30 -13.60 39.80
N SER A 626 -8.06 -13.36 38.73
CA SER A 626 -9.48 -12.96 38.85
C SER A 626 -10.32 -14.05 39.53
N ALA A 627 -10.08 -15.33 39.19
CA ALA A 627 -10.72 -16.46 39.85
C ALA A 627 -10.30 -16.62 41.34
N GLN A 628 -9.03 -16.32 41.68
CA GLN A 628 -8.56 -16.36 43.07
C GLN A 628 -9.13 -15.21 43.91
N MET A 629 -9.16 -13.99 43.37
CA MET A 629 -9.79 -12.83 44.00
C MET A 629 -11.28 -13.08 44.26
N ASN A 630 -12.02 -13.65 43.30
CA ASN A 630 -13.45 -13.92 43.49
C ASN A 630 -13.69 -14.97 44.59
N ARG A 631 -12.87 -16.04 44.63
CA ARG A 631 -12.92 -17.05 45.71
C ARG A 631 -12.66 -16.43 47.09
N ARG A 632 -11.73 -15.47 47.21
CA ARG A 632 -11.48 -14.75 48.47
C ARG A 632 -12.64 -13.81 48.82
N LEU A 633 -13.12 -12.99 47.87
CA LEU A 633 -14.23 -12.05 48.03
C LEU A 633 -15.53 -12.73 48.51
N LEU A 634 -15.81 -13.95 48.03
CA LEU A 634 -16.97 -14.74 48.44
C LEU A 634 -16.78 -15.47 49.77
N ALA A 635 -15.53 -15.69 50.21
CA ALA A 635 -15.20 -16.27 51.51
C ALA A 635 -15.18 -15.25 52.66
N THR A 636 -15.00 -13.95 52.36
CA THR A 636 -15.06 -12.88 53.37
C THR A 636 -16.49 -12.68 53.89
N GLU A 637 -16.66 -12.82 55.20
CA GLU A 637 -17.88 -12.38 55.90
C GLU A 637 -17.96 -10.84 55.87
N LEU A 638 -19.01 -10.30 55.27
CA LEU A 638 -19.28 -8.87 55.17
C LEU A 638 -20.67 -8.54 55.74
N PRO A 639 -20.86 -7.34 56.32
CA PRO A 639 -22.18 -6.83 56.71
C PRO A 639 -23.25 -6.90 55.61
N GLU A 640 -24.52 -7.06 55.99
CA GLU A 640 -25.64 -7.27 55.05
C GLU A 640 -25.82 -6.10 54.07
N ASP A 641 -25.52 -4.87 54.47
CA ASP A 641 -25.59 -3.67 53.64
C ASP A 641 -24.53 -3.65 52.52
N LEU A 642 -23.41 -4.35 52.70
CA LEU A 642 -22.37 -4.52 51.68
C LEU A 642 -22.60 -5.73 50.76
N ALA A 643 -23.58 -6.60 51.05
CA ALA A 643 -23.84 -7.82 50.27
C ALA A 643 -24.12 -7.52 48.77
N GLY A 644 -24.80 -6.40 48.48
CA GLY A 644 -25.03 -5.94 47.11
C GLY A 644 -23.75 -5.51 46.37
N LYS A 645 -22.83 -4.80 47.04
CA LYS A 645 -21.53 -4.41 46.45
C LYS A 645 -20.63 -5.64 46.27
N ARG A 646 -20.64 -6.60 47.22
CA ARG A 646 -19.96 -7.90 47.07
C ARG A 646 -20.44 -8.67 45.83
N GLN A 647 -21.75 -8.75 45.59
CA GLN A 647 -22.27 -9.45 44.41
C GLN A 647 -21.87 -8.74 43.10
N LEU A 648 -21.90 -7.41 43.05
CA LEU A 648 -21.48 -6.65 41.86
C LEU A 648 -19.99 -6.86 41.54
N LEU A 649 -19.12 -6.83 42.56
CA LEU A 649 -17.69 -7.09 42.43
C LEU A 649 -17.40 -8.55 42.05
N SER A 650 -18.14 -9.50 42.62
CA SER A 650 -18.05 -10.91 42.23
C SER A 650 -18.38 -11.10 40.74
N ASN A 651 -19.46 -10.47 40.27
CA ASN A 651 -19.86 -10.53 38.86
C ASN A 651 -18.79 -9.92 37.92
N LYS A 652 -18.16 -8.79 38.30
CA LYS A 652 -17.02 -8.21 37.56
C LYS A 652 -15.87 -9.21 37.42
N LEU A 653 -15.46 -9.85 38.52
CA LEU A 653 -14.34 -10.81 38.52
C LEU A 653 -14.64 -12.09 37.72
N VAL A 654 -15.90 -12.55 37.69
CA VAL A 654 -16.30 -13.68 36.82
C VAL A 654 -16.15 -13.32 35.34
N MET A 655 -16.62 -12.14 34.91
CA MET A 655 -16.48 -11.72 33.51
C MET A 655 -15.01 -11.54 33.09
N ILE A 656 -14.15 -11.01 33.98
CA ILE A 656 -12.70 -10.91 33.71
C ILE A 656 -12.07 -12.30 33.55
N TYR A 657 -12.46 -13.28 34.37
CA TYR A 657 -12.01 -14.67 34.25
C TYR A 657 -12.42 -15.30 32.91
N GLU A 658 -13.69 -15.11 32.50
CA GLU A 658 -14.24 -15.69 31.28
C GLU A 658 -13.58 -15.09 30.02
N VAL A 659 -13.42 -13.76 29.96
CA VAL A 659 -12.73 -13.06 28.87
C VAL A 659 -11.26 -13.49 28.74
N ALA A 660 -10.53 -13.55 29.85
CA ALA A 660 -9.12 -13.95 29.84
C ALA A 660 -8.93 -15.42 29.42
N LYS A 661 -9.87 -16.29 29.78
CA LYS A 661 -9.90 -17.70 29.38
C LYS A 661 -10.23 -17.89 27.90
N GLU A 662 -11.21 -17.16 27.37
CA GLU A 662 -11.60 -17.25 25.96
C GLU A 662 -10.49 -16.75 25.02
N ALA A 663 -9.85 -15.63 25.38
CA ALA A 663 -8.66 -15.13 24.68
C ALA A 663 -7.48 -16.13 24.72
N ASN A 664 -7.34 -16.93 25.78
CA ASN A 664 -6.36 -18.02 25.81
C ASN A 664 -6.70 -19.17 24.83
N CYS A 665 -7.98 -19.56 24.76
CA CYS A 665 -8.44 -20.55 23.78
C CYS A 665 -8.20 -20.09 22.33
N GLU A 666 -8.28 -18.79 22.02
CA GLU A 666 -7.91 -18.26 20.70
C GLU A 666 -6.40 -18.38 20.42
N LEU A 667 -5.56 -18.08 21.42
CA LEU A 667 -4.10 -18.25 21.29
C LEU A 667 -3.70 -19.71 21.07
N GLU A 668 -4.37 -20.66 21.74
CA GLU A 668 -4.18 -22.10 21.51
C GLU A 668 -4.64 -22.54 20.11
N ALA A 669 -5.75 -21.99 19.58
CA ALA A 669 -6.19 -22.26 18.21
C ALA A 669 -5.16 -21.77 17.17
N ILE A 670 -4.56 -20.60 17.41
CA ILE A 670 -3.49 -20.01 16.59
C ILE A 670 -2.18 -20.81 16.67
N ASP A 671 -1.84 -21.41 17.82
CA ASP A 671 -0.65 -22.27 17.98
C ASP A 671 -0.80 -23.62 17.25
N ASN A 672 -2.01 -24.17 17.21
CA ASN A 672 -2.37 -25.36 16.43
C ASN A 672 -2.47 -25.11 14.91
N GLY A 673 -2.18 -23.89 14.44
CA GLY A 673 -2.15 -23.55 13.01
C GLY A 673 -3.52 -23.45 12.33
N ARG A 674 -4.63 -23.47 13.09
CA ARG A 674 -5.96 -23.14 12.59
C ARG A 674 -6.06 -21.62 12.40
N ILE A 675 -6.55 -21.20 11.23
CA ILE A 675 -7.15 -19.86 11.09
C ILE A 675 -8.54 -19.97 11.74
N PRO A 676 -8.94 -19.06 12.65
CA PRO A 676 -10.20 -19.16 13.37
C PRO A 676 -11.41 -18.67 12.53
N GLU A 677 -11.68 -19.36 11.41
CA GLU A 677 -12.99 -19.39 10.74
C GLU A 677 -13.22 -20.81 10.18
N GLU A 678 -13.99 -21.65 10.89
CA GLU A 678 -14.77 -22.80 10.38
C GLU A 678 -15.38 -23.60 11.56
N GLU A 679 -16.43 -23.06 12.19
CA GLU A 679 -17.48 -23.84 12.89
C GLU A 679 -18.68 -22.91 13.21
N GLU A 680 -19.88 -23.27 12.77
CA GLU A 680 -21.13 -22.57 13.13
C GLU A 680 -21.57 -23.00 14.54
N ASP A 681 -20.98 -22.46 15.59
CA ASP A 681 -21.61 -22.48 16.91
C ASP A 681 -21.14 -21.36 17.85
N GLN A 682 -21.92 -21.12 18.91
CA GLN A 682 -21.85 -19.88 19.71
C GLN A 682 -20.53 -19.69 20.48
N ARG A 683 -19.73 -18.69 20.07
CA ARG A 683 -18.74 -18.00 20.93
C ARG A 683 -18.90 -16.49 20.79
N VAL A 684 -18.79 -15.77 21.89
CA VAL A 684 -18.94 -14.31 21.91
C VAL A 684 -17.56 -13.70 21.70
N LEU A 685 -17.43 -12.71 20.84
CA LEU A 685 -16.13 -12.11 20.59
C LEU A 685 -15.65 -11.39 21.87
N ALA A 686 -14.45 -11.70 22.35
CA ALA A 686 -13.88 -11.08 23.55
C ALA A 686 -13.86 -9.53 23.48
N THR A 687 -13.77 -8.97 22.27
CA THR A 687 -13.90 -7.53 21.99
C THR A 687 -15.31 -6.97 22.12
N GLU A 688 -16.37 -7.77 21.94
CA GLU A 688 -17.75 -7.38 22.29
C GLU A 688 -17.95 -7.39 23.81
N VAL A 689 -17.40 -8.38 24.53
CA VAL A 689 -17.51 -8.45 26.00
C VAL A 689 -16.81 -7.27 26.68
N VAL A 690 -15.63 -6.84 26.19
CA VAL A 690 -14.99 -5.61 26.70
C VAL A 690 -15.89 -4.38 26.52
N GLY A 691 -16.66 -4.31 25.42
CA GLY A 691 -17.65 -3.25 25.21
C GLY A 691 -18.81 -3.26 26.21
N THR A 692 -19.29 -4.43 26.63
CA THR A 692 -20.39 -4.52 27.62
C THR A 692 -19.96 -4.22 29.05
N ILE A 693 -18.65 -4.29 29.36
CA ILE A 693 -18.14 -4.00 30.71
C ILE A 693 -18.12 -2.49 31.01
N GLU A 694 -17.90 -1.62 30.02
CA GLU A 694 -17.95 -0.15 30.22
C GLU A 694 -19.38 0.40 30.44
N ASP A 695 -20.42 -0.33 30.01
CA ASP A 695 -21.82 0.14 29.95
C ASP A 695 -22.67 -0.17 31.22
N LEU A 696 -22.07 -0.69 32.31
CA LEU A 696 -22.81 -0.97 33.55
C LEU A 696 -23.23 0.32 34.30
N PRO A 697 -24.53 0.52 34.61
CA PRO A 697 -25.07 1.86 34.93
C PRO A 697 -24.85 2.29 36.39
N ASN A 698 -23.68 2.85 36.70
CA ASN A 698 -23.42 3.51 37.98
C ASN A 698 -24.03 4.92 38.04
N ASN A 699 -25.05 5.11 38.89
CA ASN A 699 -25.80 6.36 39.00
C ASN A 699 -25.26 7.28 40.13
N HIS A 700 -25.46 8.59 39.98
CA HIS A 700 -25.16 9.65 40.97
C HIS A 700 -23.69 9.96 41.35
N ARG A 701 -23.02 10.84 40.59
CA ARG A 701 -22.71 12.25 41.00
C ARG A 701 -21.68 12.91 40.05
N ARG A 702 -21.92 14.18 39.68
CA ARG A 702 -20.96 14.99 38.90
C ARG A 702 -19.85 15.54 39.80
N LYS A 703 -18.57 15.42 39.42
CA LYS A 703 -17.64 16.57 39.26
C LYS A 703 -16.22 16.20 38.79
N LEU A 704 -15.58 17.21 38.18
CA LEU A 704 -14.17 17.38 37.81
C LEU A 704 -13.56 16.48 36.70
N LEU A 705 -12.97 17.19 35.72
CA LEU A 705 -11.86 16.76 34.88
C LEU A 705 -10.56 17.24 35.56
N SER A 706 -9.49 16.45 35.56
CA SER A 706 -8.12 16.97 35.76
C SER A 706 -7.03 15.97 35.37
N ALA A 707 -5.92 16.49 34.84
CA ALA A 707 -4.69 15.77 34.45
C ALA A 707 -4.85 14.76 33.29
N GLY A 708 -3.77 14.53 32.54
CA GLY A 708 -3.80 13.61 31.41
C GLY A 708 -2.44 13.33 30.79
N VAL A 709 -2.27 12.10 30.32
CA VAL A 709 -1.18 11.61 29.49
C VAL A 709 -1.82 10.82 28.34
N PHE A 710 -1.25 10.89 27.13
CA PHE A 710 -1.79 10.20 25.95
C PHE A 710 -0.75 9.24 25.37
N PRO A 711 -1.12 7.98 25.01
CA PRO A 711 -0.18 6.98 24.50
C PRO A 711 0.60 7.42 23.26
N GLU A 712 1.80 6.86 23.09
CA GLU A 712 2.70 7.28 22.01
C GLU A 712 2.15 7.04 20.60
N TRP A 713 1.42 5.94 20.40
CA TRP A 713 0.80 5.58 19.12
C TRP A 713 -0.30 6.56 18.68
N VAL A 714 -0.87 7.34 19.61
CA VAL A 714 -1.81 8.42 19.26
C VAL A 714 -1.00 9.54 18.61
N SER A 715 -1.26 9.88 17.34
CA SER A 715 -0.51 10.94 16.67
C SER A 715 -0.63 12.29 17.40
N SER A 716 0.37 13.16 17.32
CA SER A 716 0.34 14.49 17.97
C SER A 716 -0.84 15.36 17.50
N HIS A 717 -1.36 15.13 16.29
CA HIS A 717 -2.59 15.74 15.78
C HIS A 717 -3.83 15.13 16.45
N THR A 718 -3.88 13.81 16.57
CA THR A 718 -4.97 13.07 17.24
C THR A 718 -5.05 13.38 18.74
N ARG A 719 -3.91 13.52 19.44
CA ARG A 719 -3.88 13.98 20.85
C ARG A 719 -4.58 15.33 21.01
N ARG A 720 -4.31 16.29 20.12
CA ARG A 720 -4.95 17.63 20.12
C ARG A 720 -6.44 17.60 19.78
N LEU A 721 -6.91 16.61 19.03
CA LEU A 721 -8.35 16.40 18.76
C LEU A 721 -9.09 15.84 19.98
N LEU A 722 -8.47 14.90 20.70
CA LEU A 722 -9.08 14.20 21.84
C LEU A 722 -8.97 14.97 23.16
N GLN A 723 -8.05 15.93 23.28
CA GLN A 723 -7.89 16.79 24.46
C GLN A 723 -8.97 17.88 24.63
N ILE A 724 -9.90 18.01 23.67
CA ILE A 724 -11.00 18.97 23.72
C ILE A 724 -12.24 18.26 24.29
N PRO A 725 -12.91 18.79 25.33
CA PRO A 725 -14.16 18.22 25.84
C PRO A 725 -15.21 18.12 24.72
N GLY A 726 -15.59 16.88 24.38
CA GLY A 726 -16.44 16.56 23.22
C GLY A 726 -15.72 15.89 22.03
N GLY A 727 -14.40 15.70 22.08
CA GLY A 727 -13.64 14.87 21.13
C GLY A 727 -13.60 15.40 19.69
N LEU A 728 -13.88 16.69 19.49
CA LEU A 728 -13.96 17.36 18.19
C LEU A 728 -13.13 18.65 18.22
N GLN A 729 -12.58 19.03 17.06
CA GLN A 729 -11.91 20.33 16.91
C GLN A 729 -12.87 21.45 17.34
N LYS A 730 -12.37 22.39 18.15
CA LYS A 730 -13.13 23.57 18.59
C LYS A 730 -13.72 24.26 17.35
N PRO A 731 -15.05 24.39 17.23
CA PRO A 731 -15.66 24.94 16.03
C PRO A 731 -15.26 26.41 15.82
N ASN A 732 -15.03 26.77 14.56
CA ASN A 732 -14.85 28.16 14.13
C ASN A 732 -16.18 28.91 14.10
N ALA A 733 -17.27 28.20 13.79
CA ALA A 733 -18.64 28.72 13.79
C ALA A 733 -19.61 27.71 14.42
N VAL A 734 -20.55 28.19 15.22
CA VAL A 734 -21.70 27.43 15.73
C VAL A 734 -22.99 27.95 15.11
N VAL A 735 -23.76 27.07 14.49
CA VAL A 735 -25.11 27.32 13.97
C VAL A 735 -26.12 26.74 14.94
N ALA A 736 -27.13 27.51 15.30
CA ALA A 736 -28.24 27.03 16.14
C ALA A 736 -29.55 27.78 15.82
N ALA A 737 -30.58 27.06 15.41
CA ALA A 737 -31.88 27.63 15.02
C ALA A 737 -32.59 28.38 16.18
N ASP A 738 -32.32 27.99 17.43
CA ASP A 738 -32.81 28.67 18.64
C ASP A 738 -32.11 30.01 18.93
N GLY A 739 -31.02 30.34 18.22
CA GLY A 739 -30.19 31.51 18.45
C GLY A 739 -29.10 31.34 19.52
N SER A 740 -28.87 30.13 20.04
CA SER A 740 -27.82 29.84 21.04
C SER A 740 -26.42 29.57 20.42
N GLY A 741 -26.20 30.04 19.19
CA GLY A 741 -24.96 29.91 18.41
C GLY A 741 -24.45 31.26 17.91
N ASN A 742 -23.48 31.26 17.00
CA ASN A 742 -23.02 32.45 16.30
C ASN A 742 -23.96 32.86 15.15
N PHE A 743 -24.61 31.87 14.53
CA PHE A 743 -25.49 32.03 13.37
C PHE A 743 -26.79 31.23 13.55
N LYS A 744 -27.86 31.62 12.85
CA LYS A 744 -29.14 30.89 12.87
C LYS A 744 -29.27 29.89 11.72
N THR A 745 -28.60 30.16 10.60
CA THR A 745 -28.58 29.31 9.40
C THR A 745 -27.17 28.82 9.08
N ILE A 746 -27.09 27.71 8.35
CA ILE A 746 -25.84 27.15 7.82
C ILE A 746 -25.29 28.08 6.75
N THR A 747 -26.16 28.69 5.93
CA THR A 747 -25.79 29.67 4.90
C THR A 747 -25.09 30.90 5.48
N GLU A 748 -25.55 31.45 6.61
CA GLU A 748 -24.86 32.53 7.34
C GLU A 748 -23.45 32.10 7.80
N ALA A 749 -23.29 30.89 8.34
CA ALA A 749 -21.99 30.39 8.76
C ALA A 749 -21.03 30.17 7.58
N LEU A 750 -21.52 29.67 6.44
CA LEU A 750 -20.72 29.51 5.23
C LEU A 750 -20.23 30.86 4.67
N ASN A 751 -21.02 31.92 4.80
CA ASN A 751 -20.60 33.28 4.45
C ASN A 751 -19.46 33.83 5.35
N SER A 752 -19.18 33.20 6.50
CA SER A 752 -18.04 33.53 7.37
C SER A 752 -16.76 32.75 7.07
N VAL A 753 -16.82 31.74 6.19
CA VAL A 753 -15.66 30.91 5.83
C VAL A 753 -14.66 31.71 4.99
N PRO A 754 -13.36 31.75 5.37
CA PRO A 754 -12.32 32.36 4.55
C PRO A 754 -12.16 31.63 3.21
N LYS A 755 -12.54 32.30 2.12
CA LYS A 755 -12.40 31.81 0.74
C LYS A 755 -10.95 31.43 0.44
N LYS A 756 -10.75 30.30 -0.25
CA LYS A 756 -9.43 29.73 -0.61
C LYS A 756 -8.51 29.38 0.58
N SER A 757 -9.08 29.10 1.76
CA SER A 757 -8.31 28.60 2.91
C SER A 757 -7.75 27.20 2.67
N THR A 758 -6.46 27.01 2.97
CA THR A 758 -5.82 25.69 3.10
C THR A 758 -6.00 25.08 4.50
N ALA A 759 -6.42 25.88 5.48
CA ALA A 759 -6.74 25.42 6.83
C ALA A 759 -8.21 24.95 6.90
N ARG A 760 -8.44 23.83 7.59
CA ARG A 760 -9.77 23.26 7.83
C ARG A 760 -10.63 24.21 8.67
N PHE A 761 -11.82 24.56 8.17
CA PHE A 761 -12.78 25.42 8.87
C PHE A 761 -13.94 24.57 9.42
N VAL A 762 -14.17 24.63 10.72
CA VAL A 762 -15.07 23.72 11.44
C VAL A 762 -16.39 24.41 11.78
N ILE A 763 -17.50 23.87 11.29
CA ILE A 763 -18.86 24.35 11.53
C ILE A 763 -19.62 23.31 12.35
N TYR A 764 -20.05 23.68 13.55
CA TYR A 764 -20.94 22.88 14.39
C TYR A 764 -22.39 23.34 14.17
N VAL A 765 -23.29 22.43 13.79
CA VAL A 765 -24.70 22.69 13.56
C VAL A 765 -25.55 21.95 14.60
N LYS A 766 -26.05 22.66 15.61
CA LYS A 766 -26.86 22.06 16.69
C LYS A 766 -28.14 21.40 16.16
N ALA A 767 -28.72 20.52 16.97
CA ALA A 767 -30.02 19.92 16.73
C ALA A 767 -31.09 20.98 16.32
N GLY A 768 -31.88 20.65 15.30
CA GLY A 768 -32.85 21.54 14.67
C GLY A 768 -33.18 21.13 13.24
N GLU A 769 -34.29 21.66 12.72
CA GLU A 769 -34.66 21.56 11.30
C GLU A 769 -34.30 22.84 10.56
N TYR A 770 -33.31 22.74 9.67
CA TYR A 770 -32.78 23.85 8.87
C TYR A 770 -33.42 23.83 7.48
N LYS A 771 -34.51 24.60 7.33
CA LYS A 771 -35.30 24.71 6.09
C LYS A 771 -34.66 25.73 5.14
N GLU A 772 -33.50 25.36 4.60
CA GLU A 772 -32.67 26.19 3.73
C GLU A 772 -32.01 25.39 2.61
N TYR A 773 -31.72 26.05 1.49
CA TYR A 773 -31.04 25.48 0.33
C TYR A 773 -29.55 25.85 0.38
N VAL A 774 -28.71 24.90 0.80
CA VAL A 774 -27.30 25.16 1.14
C VAL A 774 -26.38 24.80 -0.01
N THR A 775 -25.31 25.57 -0.21
CA THR A 775 -24.24 25.24 -1.15
C THR A 775 -22.88 25.63 -0.60
N VAL A 776 -22.04 24.64 -0.34
CA VAL A 776 -20.62 24.79 -0.03
C VAL A 776 -19.87 24.91 -1.35
N ASN A 777 -19.83 26.12 -1.91
CA ASN A 777 -19.24 26.43 -3.22
C ASN A 777 -17.77 25.97 -3.33
N LYS A 778 -17.29 25.75 -4.56
CA LYS A 778 -15.89 25.36 -4.87
C LYS A 778 -14.80 26.18 -4.15
N ASP A 779 -15.04 27.48 -3.90
CA ASP A 779 -14.04 28.35 -3.25
C ASP A 779 -14.01 28.23 -1.71
N LEU A 780 -14.85 27.39 -1.13
CA LEU A 780 -14.93 27.03 0.29
C LEU A 780 -14.35 25.63 0.56
N ALA A 781 -13.10 25.42 0.17
CA ALA A 781 -12.37 24.17 0.41
C ALA A 781 -12.14 23.88 1.91
N ASN A 782 -11.94 22.61 2.24
CA ASN A 782 -11.61 22.13 3.60
C ASN A 782 -12.64 22.45 4.70
N VAL A 783 -13.91 22.67 4.37
CA VAL A 783 -14.97 22.83 5.38
C VAL A 783 -15.29 21.47 6.01
N PHE A 784 -15.22 21.40 7.35
CA PHE A 784 -15.70 20.27 8.14
C PHE A 784 -16.97 20.69 8.90
N MET A 785 -18.10 20.08 8.56
CA MET A 785 -19.39 20.35 9.18
C MET A 785 -19.83 19.15 10.05
N TYR A 786 -20.33 19.38 11.26
CA TYR A 786 -20.88 18.29 12.08
C TYR A 786 -22.14 18.69 12.87
N GLY A 787 -23.00 17.71 13.17
CA GLY A 787 -24.23 17.90 13.94
C GLY A 787 -24.38 16.97 15.16
N ASP A 788 -25.49 17.15 15.88
CA ASP A 788 -25.83 16.43 17.13
C ASP A 788 -26.36 15.00 16.91
N GLY A 789 -26.44 14.56 15.66
CA GLY A 789 -26.95 13.26 15.23
C GLY A 789 -27.76 13.38 13.94
N PRO A 790 -27.71 12.37 13.05
CA PRO A 790 -28.31 12.46 11.71
C PRO A 790 -29.85 12.53 11.70
N THR A 791 -30.50 12.23 12.82
CA THR A 791 -31.94 12.41 13.04
C THR A 791 -32.29 13.70 13.79
N LYS A 792 -31.31 14.42 14.35
CA LYS A 792 -31.49 15.61 15.20
C LYS A 792 -31.12 16.90 14.48
N THR A 793 -30.02 16.91 13.73
CA THR A 793 -29.60 18.03 12.88
C THR A 793 -29.99 17.72 11.43
N ARG A 794 -31.09 18.28 10.93
CA ARG A 794 -31.65 17.97 9.60
C ARG A 794 -31.68 19.22 8.71
N VAL A 795 -31.11 19.16 7.51
CA VAL A 795 -31.29 20.15 6.45
C VAL A 795 -32.41 19.69 5.53
N ILE A 796 -33.39 20.55 5.25
CA ILE A 796 -34.68 20.14 4.65
C ILE A 796 -35.08 21.04 3.48
N GLY A 797 -35.36 20.42 2.34
CA GLY A 797 -35.94 21.05 1.14
C GLY A 797 -37.12 20.25 0.58
N ASP A 798 -37.67 20.74 -0.52
CA ASP A 798 -38.92 20.34 -1.15
C ASP A 798 -38.96 20.52 -2.69
N LYS A 799 -37.88 21.03 -3.31
CA LYS A 799 -37.77 21.16 -4.78
C LYS A 799 -37.77 19.79 -5.45
N SER A 800 -38.39 19.71 -6.61
CA SER A 800 -38.42 18.52 -7.47
C SER A 800 -38.57 18.88 -8.95
N ASN A 801 -38.38 17.90 -9.85
CA ASN A 801 -38.62 18.07 -11.28
C ASN A 801 -40.06 18.50 -11.60
N LYS A 802 -41.06 17.83 -11.00
CA LYS A 802 -42.48 18.20 -11.12
C LYS A 802 -42.78 19.59 -10.54
N GLY A 803 -41.98 20.03 -9.56
CA GLY A 803 -41.96 21.41 -9.06
C GLY A 803 -41.41 22.44 -10.05
N GLY A 804 -40.98 22.03 -11.24
CA GLY A 804 -40.50 22.88 -12.33
C GLY A 804 -39.02 23.27 -12.22
N PHE A 805 -38.15 22.35 -11.78
CA PHE A 805 -36.71 22.56 -11.68
C PHE A 805 -35.96 21.44 -12.42
N ALA A 806 -34.82 21.73 -13.05
CA ALA A 806 -33.95 20.66 -13.58
C ALA A 806 -33.40 19.81 -12.42
N THR A 807 -33.20 18.50 -12.59
CA THR A 807 -32.84 17.56 -11.49
C THR A 807 -31.73 18.09 -10.57
N ILE A 808 -30.62 18.58 -11.13
CA ILE A 808 -29.50 19.09 -10.32
C ILE A 808 -29.90 20.30 -9.45
N ALA A 809 -30.81 21.17 -9.90
CA ALA A 809 -31.32 22.33 -9.14
C ALA A 809 -32.26 21.96 -7.98
N THR A 810 -32.69 20.69 -7.90
CA THR A 810 -33.55 20.21 -6.80
C THR A 810 -32.78 19.98 -5.49
N ARG A 811 -31.44 19.95 -5.55
CA ARG A 811 -30.53 19.73 -4.42
C ARG A 811 -30.89 20.57 -3.20
N THR A 812 -31.14 19.91 -2.06
CA THR A 812 -31.33 20.57 -0.76
C THR A 812 -29.99 21.04 -0.19
N PHE A 813 -28.97 20.20 -0.23
CA PHE A 813 -27.58 20.55 0.11
C PHE A 813 -26.64 20.24 -1.06
N SER A 814 -25.65 21.11 -1.31
CA SER A 814 -24.59 20.92 -2.30
C SER A 814 -23.20 21.01 -1.66
N ALA A 815 -22.36 19.99 -1.86
CA ALA A 815 -20.98 19.93 -1.40
C ALA A 815 -20.02 19.98 -2.61
N GLU A 816 -19.47 21.16 -2.92
CA GLU A 816 -18.71 21.44 -4.13
C GLU A 816 -17.26 21.84 -3.84
N GLY A 817 -17.00 22.41 -2.65
CA GLY A 817 -15.65 22.65 -2.14
C GLY A 817 -14.88 21.35 -1.88
N ASN A 818 -13.67 21.24 -2.43
CA ASN A 818 -12.80 20.07 -2.25
C ASN A 818 -12.42 19.87 -0.78
N GLY A 819 -12.28 18.62 -0.35
CA GLY A 819 -11.96 18.24 1.02
C GLY A 819 -13.10 18.50 2.03
N PHE A 820 -14.35 18.55 1.57
CA PHE A 820 -15.51 18.69 2.44
C PHE A 820 -15.70 17.45 3.31
N ILE A 821 -15.90 17.64 4.62
CA ILE A 821 -16.17 16.55 5.56
C ILE A 821 -17.51 16.86 6.25
N CYS A 822 -18.39 15.86 6.34
CA CYS A 822 -19.64 15.92 7.08
C CYS A 822 -19.74 14.79 8.10
N LYS A 823 -20.20 15.10 9.32
CA LYS A 823 -20.44 14.10 10.38
C LYS A 823 -21.79 14.30 11.09
N SER A 824 -22.53 13.22 11.33
CA SER A 824 -23.72 13.23 12.21
C SER A 824 -24.82 14.23 11.80
N MET A 825 -25.13 14.33 10.50
CA MET A 825 -26.17 15.22 9.96
C MET A 825 -27.14 14.48 9.02
N GLY A 826 -28.39 14.95 8.97
CA GLY A 826 -29.42 14.49 8.04
C GLY A 826 -29.65 15.51 6.91
N PHE A 827 -29.87 15.00 5.70
CA PHE A 827 -30.22 15.78 4.51
C PHE A 827 -31.49 15.20 3.92
N VAL A 828 -32.51 16.04 3.70
CA VAL A 828 -33.89 15.59 3.45
C VAL A 828 -34.50 16.36 2.28
N ASN A 829 -35.06 15.65 1.30
CA ASN A 829 -35.97 16.25 0.32
C ASN A 829 -37.39 15.68 0.51
N THR A 830 -38.33 16.56 0.83
CA THR A 830 -39.71 16.23 1.24
C THR A 830 -40.73 16.27 0.09
N ALA A 831 -40.28 16.41 -1.17
CA ALA A 831 -41.17 16.46 -2.34
C ALA A 831 -42.02 15.19 -2.57
N GLY A 832 -41.69 14.07 -1.92
CA GLY A 832 -42.39 12.80 -2.05
C GLY A 832 -42.11 12.06 -3.36
N PRO A 833 -42.61 10.82 -3.52
CA PRO A 833 -42.43 10.05 -4.75
C PRO A 833 -43.23 10.68 -5.91
N ASP A 834 -44.32 11.36 -5.57
CA ASP A 834 -45.10 12.20 -6.47
C ASP A 834 -44.30 13.32 -7.10
N GLY A 835 -43.22 13.81 -6.48
CA GLY A 835 -42.39 14.91 -7.01
C GLY A 835 -41.52 14.53 -8.21
N HIS A 836 -41.36 13.23 -8.48
CA HIS A 836 -40.30 12.67 -9.35
C HIS A 836 -38.91 13.03 -8.79
N GLN A 837 -37.92 13.37 -9.63
CA GLN A 837 -36.54 13.63 -9.22
C GLN A 837 -36.45 14.72 -8.14
N ALA A 838 -35.88 14.41 -6.98
CA ALA A 838 -35.87 15.29 -5.80
C ALA A 838 -34.62 15.05 -4.91
N VAL A 839 -33.52 15.72 -5.23
CA VAL A 839 -32.20 15.50 -4.61
C VAL A 839 -32.15 16.05 -3.17
N ALA A 840 -31.76 15.20 -2.22
CA ALA A 840 -31.49 15.58 -0.84
C ALA A 840 -30.05 16.08 -0.66
N LEU A 841 -29.07 15.36 -1.22
CA LEU A 841 -27.66 15.76 -1.21
C LEU A 841 -27.04 15.63 -2.61
N HIS A 842 -26.36 16.68 -3.05
CA HIS A 842 -25.48 16.72 -4.21
C HIS A 842 -24.02 16.85 -3.75
N VAL A 843 -23.12 16.04 -4.32
CA VAL A 843 -21.68 16.06 -3.99
C VAL A 843 -20.86 16.09 -5.27
N GLN A 844 -20.03 17.13 -5.41
CA GLN A 844 -19.18 17.42 -6.56
C GLN A 844 -17.70 17.63 -6.15
N GLY A 845 -17.45 18.07 -4.91
CA GLY A 845 -16.09 18.33 -4.40
C GLY A 845 -15.26 17.05 -4.28
N ASP A 846 -14.01 17.10 -4.74
CA ASP A 846 -13.06 15.98 -4.64
C ASP A 846 -12.61 15.74 -3.20
N MET A 847 -12.25 14.50 -2.88
CA MET A 847 -11.87 14.06 -1.52
C MET A 847 -12.95 14.34 -0.45
N SER A 848 -14.22 14.24 -0.82
CA SER A 848 -15.35 14.48 0.11
C SER A 848 -15.65 13.27 1.00
N VAL A 849 -15.98 13.50 2.27
CA VAL A 849 -16.32 12.44 3.25
C VAL A 849 -17.64 12.71 3.97
N PHE A 850 -18.43 11.66 4.13
CA PHE A 850 -19.64 11.65 4.97
C PHE A 850 -19.58 10.49 5.98
N PHE A 851 -19.73 10.79 7.27
CA PHE A 851 -19.67 9.79 8.35
C PHE A 851 -20.88 9.89 9.28
N ASN A 852 -21.58 8.78 9.49
CA ASN A 852 -22.79 8.75 10.34
C ASN A 852 -23.87 9.76 9.88
N CYS A 853 -24.07 9.89 8.56
CA CYS A 853 -25.05 10.82 7.97
C CYS A 853 -26.28 10.07 7.43
N ARG A 854 -27.42 10.77 7.33
CA ARG A 854 -28.68 10.25 6.76
C ARG A 854 -29.06 11.05 5.53
N PHE A 855 -29.43 10.39 4.45
CA PHE A 855 -29.91 11.02 3.21
C PHE A 855 -31.30 10.47 2.89
N GLU A 856 -32.31 11.34 2.94
CA GLU A 856 -33.72 10.95 2.98
C GLU A 856 -34.49 11.59 1.82
N GLY A 857 -35.06 10.76 0.95
CA GLY A 857 -35.88 11.20 -0.17
C GLY A 857 -36.71 10.06 -0.75
N TYR A 858 -36.92 10.12 -2.06
CA TYR A 858 -37.55 9.07 -2.86
C TYR A 858 -36.71 8.85 -4.13
N GLN A 859 -37.12 9.46 -5.26
CA GLN A 859 -36.38 9.39 -6.52
C GLN A 859 -35.18 10.37 -6.51
N ASP A 860 -34.04 9.93 -7.05
CA ASP A 860 -32.81 10.73 -7.20
C ASP A 860 -32.27 11.30 -5.87
N THR A 861 -32.37 10.56 -4.76
CA THR A 861 -32.10 11.08 -3.40
C THR A 861 -30.65 11.58 -3.19
N LEU A 862 -29.64 10.79 -3.57
CA LEU A 862 -28.22 11.08 -3.36
C LEU A 862 -27.49 11.16 -4.72
N TYR A 863 -27.08 12.38 -5.09
CA TYR A 863 -26.37 12.66 -6.33
C TYR A 863 -24.85 12.70 -6.07
N VAL A 864 -24.19 11.55 -6.23
CA VAL A 864 -22.72 11.40 -6.22
C VAL A 864 -22.15 11.86 -7.57
N HIS A 865 -22.24 13.16 -7.84
CA HIS A 865 -22.06 13.76 -9.15
C HIS A 865 -20.68 13.50 -9.77
N ALA A 866 -19.60 13.93 -9.11
CA ALA A 866 -18.25 13.93 -9.68
C ALA A 866 -17.14 13.69 -8.63
N ASN A 867 -15.91 13.48 -9.11
CA ASN A 867 -14.68 13.36 -8.31
C ASN A 867 -14.71 12.21 -7.25
N ARG A 868 -13.74 12.13 -6.32
CA ARG A 868 -13.65 11.04 -5.31
C ARG A 868 -14.50 11.33 -4.07
N GLN A 869 -15.25 10.33 -3.61
CA GLN A 869 -16.17 10.46 -2.47
C GLN A 869 -16.16 9.20 -1.59
N PHE A 870 -16.27 9.39 -0.27
CA PHE A 870 -16.29 8.30 0.70
C PHE A 870 -17.44 8.45 1.71
N PHE A 871 -18.25 7.41 1.86
CA PHE A 871 -19.40 7.37 2.78
C PHE A 871 -19.22 6.21 3.76
N ARG A 872 -19.25 6.48 5.07
CA ARG A 872 -19.06 5.46 6.12
C ARG A 872 -20.16 5.51 7.18
N ASN A 873 -20.74 4.36 7.52
CA ASN A 873 -21.81 4.24 8.52
C ASN A 873 -23.01 5.17 8.22
N CYS A 874 -23.31 5.45 6.96
CA CYS A 874 -24.41 6.33 6.55
C CYS A 874 -25.67 5.53 6.20
N GLU A 875 -26.84 6.16 6.26
CA GLU A 875 -28.11 5.61 5.77
C GLU A 875 -28.62 6.40 4.57
N VAL A 876 -28.96 5.71 3.47
CA VAL A 876 -29.57 6.27 2.27
C VAL A 876 -30.98 5.71 2.11
N LEU A 877 -32.00 6.57 2.00
CA LEU A 877 -33.40 6.16 1.83
C LEU A 877 -33.98 6.69 0.52
N GLY A 878 -34.43 5.81 -0.37
CA GLY A 878 -35.09 6.22 -1.62
C GLY A 878 -35.72 5.08 -2.42
N THR A 879 -36.15 5.38 -3.64
CA THR A 879 -36.93 4.47 -4.51
C THR A 879 -36.24 4.24 -5.87
N ILE A 880 -36.36 5.20 -6.77
CA ILE A 880 -35.80 5.16 -8.13
C ILE A 880 -34.45 5.87 -8.12
N ASP A 881 -33.45 5.22 -8.68
CA ASP A 881 -32.10 5.75 -8.95
C ASP A 881 -31.49 6.50 -7.74
N PHE A 882 -31.73 6.01 -6.52
CA PHE A 882 -31.57 6.85 -5.33
C PHE A 882 -30.10 7.07 -4.91
N ILE A 883 -29.15 6.37 -5.52
CA ILE A 883 -27.73 6.71 -5.57
C ILE A 883 -27.30 6.79 -7.05
N PHE A 884 -27.03 7.99 -7.55
CA PHE A 884 -26.75 8.21 -8.97
C PHE A 884 -25.67 9.28 -9.20
N GLY A 885 -25.09 9.31 -10.40
CA GLY A 885 -24.00 10.22 -10.77
C GLY A 885 -22.80 9.51 -11.37
N ASN A 886 -21.67 10.21 -11.49
CA ASN A 886 -20.43 9.73 -12.12
C ASN A 886 -19.19 10.01 -11.24
N SER A 887 -19.35 9.99 -9.91
CA SER A 887 -18.24 10.01 -8.96
C SER A 887 -17.45 8.68 -8.96
N ALA A 888 -16.21 8.71 -8.47
CA ALA A 888 -15.60 7.53 -7.87
C ALA A 888 -16.02 7.48 -6.38
N ALA A 889 -17.14 6.80 -6.10
CA ALA A 889 -17.80 6.81 -4.80
C ALA A 889 -17.74 5.43 -4.12
N VAL A 890 -17.21 5.38 -2.90
CA VAL A 890 -17.18 4.15 -2.07
C VAL A 890 -18.05 4.33 -0.83
N PHE A 891 -18.98 3.40 -0.64
CA PHE A 891 -19.84 3.31 0.53
C PHE A 891 -19.39 2.11 1.37
N GLN A 892 -19.02 2.34 2.64
CA GLN A 892 -18.60 1.29 3.58
C GLN A 892 -19.51 1.19 4.79
N ASN A 893 -20.00 -0.03 5.08
CA ASN A 893 -20.88 -0.30 6.22
C ASN A 893 -22.11 0.66 6.26
N CYS A 894 -22.66 0.97 5.09
CA CYS A 894 -23.81 1.86 4.93
C CYS A 894 -25.10 1.05 4.80
N LEU A 895 -26.21 1.65 5.21
CA LEU A 895 -27.57 1.07 5.13
C LEU A 895 -28.32 1.69 3.94
N MET A 896 -28.80 0.85 3.04
CA MET A 896 -29.61 1.25 1.88
C MET A 896 -31.05 0.82 2.14
N THR A 897 -31.87 1.76 2.59
CA THR A 897 -33.27 1.53 2.96
C THR A 897 -34.15 1.82 1.74
N VAL A 898 -34.51 0.76 1.01
CA VAL A 898 -35.34 0.84 -0.19
C VAL A 898 -36.79 1.07 0.21
N ARG A 899 -37.38 2.16 -0.29
CA ARG A 899 -38.70 2.63 0.11
C ARG A 899 -39.82 2.08 -0.77
N LYS A 900 -41.08 2.27 -0.36
CA LYS A 900 -42.25 2.00 -1.20
C LYS A 900 -42.40 3.12 -2.25
N PRO A 901 -42.38 2.80 -3.56
CA PRO A 901 -42.60 3.77 -4.62
C PRO A 901 -44.11 3.96 -4.89
N MET A 902 -44.46 4.74 -5.92
CA MET A 902 -45.85 4.80 -6.39
C MET A 902 -46.29 3.48 -7.03
N GLU A 903 -47.60 3.31 -7.25
CA GLU A 903 -48.12 2.16 -7.96
C GLU A 903 -47.52 2.04 -9.37
N SER A 904 -47.31 0.81 -9.83
CA SER A 904 -46.63 0.47 -11.10
C SER A 904 -45.16 0.92 -11.24
N GLN A 905 -44.55 1.51 -10.22
CA GLN A 905 -43.11 1.79 -10.20
C GLN A 905 -42.30 0.62 -9.63
N GLY A 906 -41.01 0.57 -9.97
CA GLY A 906 -40.00 -0.30 -9.36
C GLY A 906 -38.85 0.52 -8.77
N ASN A 907 -38.04 -0.10 -7.92
CA ASN A 907 -36.93 0.54 -7.21
C ASN A 907 -35.57 0.19 -7.83
N MET A 908 -34.63 1.14 -7.79
CA MET A 908 -33.25 0.98 -8.26
C MET A 908 -32.30 1.58 -7.23
N VAL A 909 -31.43 0.75 -6.63
CA VAL A 909 -30.45 1.24 -5.63
C VAL A 909 -29.40 2.14 -6.27
N THR A 910 -28.95 1.85 -7.50
CA THR A 910 -27.93 2.64 -8.19
C THR A 910 -28.25 2.97 -9.64
N ALA A 911 -27.80 4.14 -10.11
CA ALA A 911 -27.82 4.52 -11.52
C ALA A 911 -26.52 5.23 -11.92
N HIS A 912 -25.45 4.48 -12.16
CA HIS A 912 -24.14 5.06 -12.45
C HIS A 912 -24.03 5.60 -13.89
N GLY A 913 -23.55 6.84 -14.03
CA GLY A 913 -23.60 7.67 -15.22
C GLY A 913 -22.28 7.81 -15.99
N ARG A 914 -21.44 6.77 -16.03
CA ARG A 914 -20.16 6.82 -16.77
C ARG A 914 -20.33 6.76 -18.29
N THR A 915 -19.76 7.75 -18.97
CA THR A 915 -19.88 7.96 -20.42
C THR A 915 -18.64 7.61 -21.22
N ASP A 916 -17.47 7.49 -20.59
CA ASP A 916 -16.19 7.12 -21.23
C ASP A 916 -15.51 5.98 -20.44
N PRO A 917 -15.03 4.90 -21.09
CA PRO A 917 -14.39 3.77 -20.41
C PRO A 917 -13.10 4.14 -19.67
N ASN A 918 -12.42 5.24 -20.04
CA ASN A 918 -11.18 5.71 -19.42
C ASN A 918 -11.39 6.42 -18.08
N MET A 919 -12.62 6.86 -17.79
CA MET A 919 -12.96 7.50 -16.51
C MET A 919 -12.78 6.51 -15.35
N PRO A 920 -12.07 6.88 -14.26
CA PRO A 920 -11.86 6.05 -13.08
C PRO A 920 -13.09 5.99 -12.16
N THR A 921 -14.28 6.34 -12.65
CA THR A 921 -15.51 6.55 -11.87
C THR A 921 -16.34 5.27 -11.70
N GLY A 922 -17.18 5.20 -10.66
CA GLY A 922 -17.97 4.02 -10.29
C GLY A 922 -18.58 4.14 -8.90
N ILE A 923 -19.70 3.46 -8.66
CA ILE A 923 -20.28 3.29 -7.33
C ILE A 923 -19.86 1.93 -6.77
N VAL A 924 -19.23 1.91 -5.60
CA VAL A 924 -18.90 0.68 -4.86
C VAL A 924 -19.68 0.65 -3.54
N LEU A 925 -20.47 -0.40 -3.35
CA LEU A 925 -21.16 -0.68 -2.09
C LEU A 925 -20.42 -1.84 -1.40
N GLN A 926 -19.68 -1.55 -0.33
CA GLN A 926 -18.79 -2.49 0.35
C GLN A 926 -19.23 -2.75 1.80
N GLY A 927 -19.50 -4.01 2.15
CA GLY A 927 -19.97 -4.40 3.49
C GLY A 927 -21.28 -3.71 3.91
N CYS A 928 -22.08 -3.28 2.94
CA CYS A 928 -23.33 -2.54 3.16
C CYS A 928 -24.50 -3.49 3.45
N LYS A 929 -25.63 -2.95 3.88
CA LYS A 929 -26.90 -3.68 4.03
C LYS A 929 -27.96 -3.08 3.11
N ILE A 930 -28.62 -3.88 2.29
CA ILE A 930 -29.72 -3.45 1.38
C ILE A 930 -31.01 -4.09 1.87
N VAL A 931 -31.95 -3.27 2.35
CA VAL A 931 -33.17 -3.71 3.05
C VAL A 931 -34.40 -2.93 2.59
N PRO A 932 -35.63 -3.46 2.72
CA PRO A 932 -36.85 -2.67 2.54
C PRO A 932 -37.12 -1.79 3.77
N GLU A 933 -37.80 -0.65 3.59
CA GLU A 933 -38.50 0.04 4.69
C GLU A 933 -39.77 -0.75 5.11
N ASP A 934 -40.28 -0.52 6.33
CA ASP A 934 -41.45 -1.21 6.87
C ASP A 934 -42.69 -1.14 5.97
N ALA A 935 -42.90 -0.02 5.27
CA ALA A 935 -44.00 0.17 4.33
C ALA A 935 -43.82 -0.60 3.00
N LEU A 936 -42.58 -0.90 2.60
CA LEU A 936 -42.27 -1.78 1.47
C LEU A 936 -42.35 -3.25 1.88
N PHE A 937 -41.95 -3.62 3.11
CA PHE A 937 -41.75 -5.00 3.52
C PHE A 937 -42.94 -5.95 3.20
N PRO A 938 -44.22 -5.62 3.44
CA PRO A 938 -45.36 -6.48 3.10
C PRO A 938 -45.56 -6.73 1.59
N VAL A 939 -45.06 -5.84 0.73
CA VAL A 939 -45.23 -5.87 -0.74
C VAL A 939 -43.91 -6.00 -1.51
N ARG A 940 -42.79 -6.22 -0.80
CA ARG A 940 -41.43 -6.27 -1.38
C ARG A 940 -41.22 -7.35 -2.43
N GLN A 941 -42.07 -8.38 -2.45
CA GLN A 941 -42.05 -9.47 -3.43
C GLN A 941 -42.90 -9.18 -4.69
N THR A 942 -43.75 -8.15 -4.66
CA THR A 942 -44.55 -7.70 -5.82
C THR A 942 -44.07 -6.37 -6.41
N VAL A 943 -43.45 -5.50 -5.61
CA VAL A 943 -42.77 -4.28 -6.06
C VAL A 943 -41.34 -4.64 -6.52
N PRO A 944 -41.03 -4.57 -7.84
CA PRO A 944 -39.74 -5.03 -8.34
C PRO A 944 -38.62 -4.07 -7.91
N SER A 945 -37.61 -4.59 -7.21
CA SER A 945 -36.45 -3.81 -6.74
C SER A 945 -35.14 -4.42 -7.25
N TYR A 946 -34.19 -3.58 -7.67
CA TYR A 946 -32.93 -3.99 -8.29
C TYR A 946 -31.72 -3.22 -7.72
N LEU A 947 -30.52 -3.82 -7.84
CA LEU A 947 -29.25 -3.21 -7.43
C LEU A 947 -28.88 -1.99 -8.28
N GLY A 948 -29.37 -1.91 -9.53
CA GLY A 948 -29.27 -0.72 -10.35
C GLY A 948 -29.56 -0.92 -11.84
N ARG A 949 -29.41 0.16 -12.60
CA ARG A 949 -29.63 0.21 -14.06
C ARG A 949 -28.71 1.21 -14.78
N PRO A 950 -28.31 0.94 -16.06
CA PRO A 950 -27.23 1.67 -16.72
C PRO A 950 -27.69 3.01 -17.32
N TRP A 951 -27.70 4.07 -16.52
CA TRP A 951 -28.03 5.43 -16.98
C TRP A 951 -27.18 5.91 -18.17
N LYS A 952 -25.91 5.47 -18.26
CA LYS A 952 -24.99 5.75 -19.38
C LYS A 952 -24.25 4.50 -19.83
N GLU A 953 -23.73 4.53 -21.06
CA GLU A 953 -23.23 3.36 -21.80
C GLU A 953 -22.16 2.54 -21.08
N TYR A 954 -21.27 3.19 -20.31
CA TYR A 954 -20.16 2.55 -19.59
C TYR A 954 -20.41 2.45 -18.08
N SER A 955 -21.69 2.44 -17.67
CA SER A 955 -22.15 2.36 -16.27
C SER A 955 -21.34 1.35 -15.45
N ARG A 956 -21.05 1.68 -14.19
CA ARG A 956 -20.15 0.90 -13.34
C ARG A 956 -20.59 0.91 -11.88
N THR A 957 -21.08 -0.24 -11.43
CA THR A 957 -21.49 -0.47 -10.04
C THR A 957 -20.90 -1.80 -9.56
N VAL A 958 -20.35 -1.81 -8.35
CA VAL A 958 -19.88 -3.03 -7.68
C VAL A 958 -20.59 -3.14 -6.34
N VAL A 959 -21.21 -4.30 -6.06
CA VAL A 959 -21.80 -4.62 -4.77
C VAL A 959 -21.01 -5.77 -4.19
N MET A 960 -20.26 -5.52 -3.12
CA MET A 960 -19.31 -6.47 -2.56
C MET A 960 -19.43 -6.60 -1.05
N GLU A 961 -19.22 -7.80 -0.53
CA GLU A 961 -19.21 -8.15 0.90
C GLU A 961 -20.53 -7.84 1.63
N SER A 962 -21.56 -7.45 0.88
CA SER A 962 -22.75 -6.77 1.38
C SER A 962 -23.89 -7.74 1.65
N THR A 963 -24.76 -7.42 2.61
CA THR A 963 -25.97 -8.21 2.89
C THR A 963 -27.14 -7.69 2.06
N ILE A 964 -27.73 -8.55 1.24
CA ILE A 964 -28.80 -8.22 0.29
C ILE A 964 -30.10 -8.91 0.76
N GLY A 965 -31.10 -8.11 1.10
CA GLY A 965 -32.44 -8.58 1.49
C GLY A 965 -33.19 -9.24 0.33
N ASP A 966 -34.29 -9.92 0.65
CA ASP A 966 -35.10 -10.70 -0.29
C ASP A 966 -35.98 -9.84 -1.23
N LEU A 967 -35.98 -8.52 -1.06
CA LEU A 967 -36.64 -7.57 -1.97
C LEU A 967 -35.96 -7.48 -3.35
N ILE A 968 -34.67 -7.84 -3.44
CA ILE A 968 -33.93 -7.73 -4.71
C ILE A 968 -34.34 -8.89 -5.61
N LYS A 969 -34.90 -8.53 -6.76
CA LYS A 969 -35.31 -9.45 -7.83
C LYS A 969 -34.15 -10.40 -8.19
N PRO A 970 -34.38 -11.71 -8.40
CA PRO A 970 -33.32 -12.68 -8.73
C PRO A 970 -32.42 -12.27 -9.91
N GLU A 971 -32.99 -11.56 -10.87
CA GLU A 971 -32.32 -10.94 -12.03
C GLU A 971 -31.23 -9.93 -11.62
N GLY A 972 -31.35 -9.32 -10.44
CA GLY A 972 -30.38 -8.44 -9.77
C GLY A 972 -30.36 -7.02 -10.29
N TRP A 973 -30.39 -6.84 -11.61
CA TRP A 973 -30.17 -5.56 -12.30
C TRP A 973 -31.28 -5.33 -13.33
N SER A 974 -31.63 -4.07 -13.63
CA SER A 974 -32.63 -3.73 -14.66
C SER A 974 -31.99 -3.07 -15.88
N GLU A 975 -32.61 -3.30 -17.04
CA GLU A 975 -32.27 -2.54 -18.25
C GLU A 975 -32.60 -1.05 -18.05
N TRP A 976 -31.91 -0.19 -18.79
CA TRP A 976 -32.27 1.24 -18.89
C TRP A 976 -33.24 1.48 -20.06
N MET A 977 -32.87 0.99 -21.25
CA MET A 977 -33.68 1.10 -22.47
C MET A 977 -33.23 0.01 -23.47
N GLY A 978 -33.80 -1.20 -23.35
CA GLY A 978 -33.40 -2.35 -24.18
C GLY A 978 -31.91 -2.68 -24.02
N ASP A 979 -31.22 -2.98 -25.13
CA ASP A 979 -29.82 -3.41 -25.10
C ASP A 979 -28.77 -2.30 -24.88
N PHE A 980 -29.21 -1.07 -24.59
CA PHE A 980 -28.34 0.07 -24.28
C PHE A 980 -27.41 -0.23 -23.10
N GLY A 981 -26.10 -0.08 -23.31
CA GLY A 981 -25.07 -0.26 -22.30
C GLY A 981 -24.79 -1.72 -21.89
N LEU A 982 -25.65 -2.70 -22.21
CA LEU A 982 -25.56 -4.06 -21.66
C LEU A 982 -24.27 -4.83 -22.02
N LYS A 983 -23.56 -4.38 -23.06
CA LYS A 983 -22.30 -4.94 -23.57
C LYS A 983 -21.05 -4.21 -23.05
N THR A 984 -21.21 -3.01 -22.49
CA THR A 984 -20.15 -2.03 -22.20
C THR A 984 -20.13 -1.56 -20.74
N LEU A 985 -21.23 -1.76 -20.01
CA LEU A 985 -21.31 -1.59 -18.57
C LEU A 985 -20.41 -2.61 -17.83
N TYR A 986 -20.14 -2.32 -16.57
CA TYR A 986 -19.45 -3.22 -15.65
C TYR A 986 -20.29 -3.31 -14.36
N TYR A 987 -21.09 -4.36 -14.23
CA TYR A 987 -21.84 -4.68 -13.01
C TYR A 987 -21.30 -5.95 -12.38
N ALA A 988 -20.84 -5.83 -11.14
CA ALA A 988 -20.12 -6.89 -10.45
C ALA A 988 -20.64 -7.17 -9.05
N GLU A 989 -20.63 -8.45 -8.69
CA GLU A 989 -20.95 -8.95 -7.34
C GLU A 989 -19.80 -9.81 -6.79
N TYR A 990 -19.48 -9.65 -5.50
CA TYR A 990 -18.43 -10.40 -4.79
C TYR A 990 -18.80 -10.63 -3.32
N ALA A 991 -18.68 -11.86 -2.81
CA ALA A 991 -18.85 -12.19 -1.38
C ALA A 991 -20.12 -11.64 -0.70
N ASN A 992 -21.21 -11.42 -1.44
CA ASN A 992 -22.48 -10.93 -0.90
C ASN A 992 -23.23 -12.04 -0.16
N THR A 993 -23.95 -11.65 0.90
CA THR A 993 -24.65 -12.55 1.82
C THR A 993 -26.15 -12.22 1.92
N GLY A 994 -26.95 -13.15 2.44
CA GLY A 994 -28.40 -12.95 2.61
C GLY A 994 -29.25 -13.34 1.39
N PRO A 995 -30.59 -13.35 1.53
CA PRO A 995 -31.50 -14.04 0.60
C PRO A 995 -31.55 -13.44 -0.82
N GLY A 996 -31.23 -12.15 -1.01
CA GLY A 996 -31.15 -11.53 -2.34
C GLY A 996 -29.81 -11.73 -3.06
N ALA A 997 -28.79 -12.29 -2.40
CA ALA A 997 -27.43 -12.42 -2.94
C ALA A 997 -27.24 -13.61 -3.91
N GLY A 998 -28.24 -14.48 -4.08
CA GLY A 998 -28.14 -15.65 -4.96
C GLY A 998 -27.99 -15.27 -6.44
N THR A 999 -26.82 -15.55 -7.03
CA THR A 999 -26.45 -15.09 -8.39
C THR A 999 -26.92 -16.00 -9.53
N SER A 1000 -27.43 -17.21 -9.24
CA SER A 1000 -27.75 -18.25 -10.24
C SER A 1000 -28.93 -17.93 -11.19
N LYS A 1001 -29.62 -16.80 -10.99
CA LYS A 1001 -30.73 -16.31 -11.82
C LYS A 1001 -30.54 -14.86 -12.30
N ARG A 1002 -29.31 -14.34 -12.20
CA ARG A 1002 -28.94 -12.98 -12.63
C ARG A 1002 -29.01 -12.84 -14.15
N VAL A 1003 -29.12 -11.59 -14.59
CA VAL A 1003 -29.09 -11.22 -16.02
C VAL A 1003 -27.86 -11.74 -16.76
N THR A 1004 -28.05 -12.24 -17.99
CA THR A 1004 -26.99 -12.85 -18.81
C THR A 1004 -26.26 -11.83 -19.71
N TRP A 1005 -26.12 -10.58 -19.26
CA TRP A 1005 -25.52 -9.51 -20.05
C TRP A 1005 -23.99 -9.61 -20.06
N PRO A 1006 -23.28 -9.32 -21.19
CA PRO A 1006 -21.81 -9.37 -21.24
C PRO A 1006 -21.11 -8.41 -20.26
N GLY A 1007 -21.77 -7.32 -19.84
CA GLY A 1007 -21.27 -6.41 -18.82
C GLY A 1007 -21.48 -6.88 -17.37
N TYR A 1008 -22.31 -7.89 -17.12
CA TYR A 1008 -22.53 -8.47 -15.79
C TYR A 1008 -21.52 -9.59 -15.48
N ARG A 1009 -21.07 -9.70 -14.22
CA ARG A 1009 -20.15 -10.74 -13.76
C ARG A 1009 -20.21 -10.96 -12.25
N VAL A 1010 -19.95 -12.20 -11.82
CA VAL A 1010 -19.50 -12.50 -10.45
C VAL A 1010 -17.98 -12.54 -10.49
N ILE A 1011 -17.31 -11.75 -9.65
CA ILE A 1011 -15.86 -11.50 -9.76
C ILE A 1011 -15.03 -12.27 -8.74
N GLY A 1012 -13.76 -12.50 -9.04
CA GLY A 1012 -12.78 -13.05 -8.10
C GLY A 1012 -12.14 -11.96 -7.23
N GLN A 1013 -11.52 -12.36 -6.11
CA GLN A 1013 -10.93 -11.43 -5.14
C GLN A 1013 -9.87 -10.49 -5.76
N ALA A 1014 -9.08 -10.95 -6.74
CA ALA A 1014 -8.09 -10.11 -7.41
C ALA A 1014 -8.71 -8.95 -8.20
N GLU A 1015 -9.86 -9.17 -8.85
CA GLU A 1015 -10.64 -8.15 -9.56
C GLU A 1015 -11.41 -7.27 -8.54
N ALA A 1016 -11.95 -7.86 -7.47
CA ALA A 1016 -12.62 -7.12 -6.39
C ALA A 1016 -11.67 -6.19 -5.61
N THR A 1017 -10.38 -6.54 -5.49
CA THR A 1017 -9.36 -5.71 -4.84
C THR A 1017 -9.24 -4.33 -5.50
N GLN A 1018 -9.52 -4.22 -6.80
CA GLN A 1018 -9.47 -2.94 -7.53
C GLN A 1018 -10.57 -1.95 -7.12
N PHE A 1019 -11.59 -2.41 -6.39
CA PHE A 1019 -12.75 -1.62 -5.94
C PHE A 1019 -12.70 -1.26 -4.44
N THR A 1020 -11.70 -1.74 -3.69
CA THR A 1020 -11.52 -1.38 -2.28
C THR A 1020 -11.10 0.09 -2.14
N ALA A 1021 -11.41 0.72 -1.01
CA ALA A 1021 -11.18 2.16 -0.81
C ALA A 1021 -9.70 2.58 -0.96
N GLY A 1022 -8.75 1.71 -0.60
CA GLY A 1022 -7.32 1.97 -0.76
C GLY A 1022 -6.85 2.09 -2.20
N VAL A 1023 -7.50 1.38 -3.14
CA VAL A 1023 -7.15 1.37 -4.58
C VAL A 1023 -8.07 2.28 -5.38
N PHE A 1024 -9.38 2.10 -5.27
CA PHE A 1024 -10.36 2.69 -6.19
C PHE A 1024 -10.45 4.22 -6.12
N ILE A 1025 -10.25 4.78 -4.92
CA ILE A 1025 -10.28 6.22 -4.64
C ILE A 1025 -8.95 6.74 -4.10
N ASP A 1026 -7.86 5.94 -4.19
CA ASP A 1026 -6.55 6.24 -3.57
C ASP A 1026 -6.68 6.64 -2.09
N GLY A 1027 -7.51 5.92 -1.32
CA GLY A 1027 -7.84 6.29 0.07
C GLY A 1027 -6.61 6.43 0.98
N MET A 1028 -5.51 5.75 0.66
CA MET A 1028 -4.26 5.81 1.43
C MET A 1028 -3.54 7.16 1.36
N SER A 1029 -3.75 7.99 0.33
CA SER A 1029 -3.15 9.33 0.29
C SER A 1029 -3.90 10.32 1.19
N TRP A 1030 -5.24 10.29 1.19
CA TRP A 1030 -6.08 11.34 1.77
C TRP A 1030 -6.96 10.95 2.97
N LEU A 1031 -7.61 9.77 3.00
CA LEU A 1031 -8.61 9.44 4.03
C LEU A 1031 -8.05 9.47 5.46
N LYS A 1032 -6.79 9.07 5.64
CA LYS A 1032 -6.07 9.14 6.93
C LYS A 1032 -6.05 10.54 7.56
N ASN A 1033 -6.11 11.60 6.74
CA ASN A 1033 -6.09 13.01 7.19
C ASN A 1033 -7.48 13.54 7.60
N THR A 1034 -8.52 12.71 7.47
CA THR A 1034 -9.92 13.07 7.77
C THR A 1034 -10.32 12.71 9.20
N GLY A 1035 -9.66 11.71 9.81
CA GLY A 1035 -10.04 11.14 11.11
C GLY A 1035 -11.27 10.21 11.05
N THR A 1036 -11.77 9.89 9.86
CA THR A 1036 -12.93 9.01 9.67
C THR A 1036 -12.52 7.54 9.71
N PRO A 1037 -13.24 6.66 10.45
CA PRO A 1037 -13.03 5.22 10.37
C PRO A 1037 -13.18 4.71 8.93
N ASN A 1038 -12.23 3.91 8.46
CA ASN A 1038 -12.20 3.42 7.09
C ASN A 1038 -11.44 2.09 7.03
N VAL A 1039 -11.70 1.30 5.99
CA VAL A 1039 -11.00 0.04 5.71
C VAL A 1039 -10.41 0.14 4.31
N MET A 1040 -9.10 -0.01 4.15
CA MET A 1040 -8.44 0.18 2.83
C MET A 1040 -8.59 -1.04 1.90
N GLY A 1041 -8.73 -2.24 2.46
CA GLY A 1041 -8.91 -3.50 1.75
C GLY A 1041 -10.34 -4.03 1.81
N PHE A 1042 -10.48 -5.35 1.94
CA PHE A 1042 -11.73 -6.02 2.27
C PHE A 1042 -12.15 -5.75 3.73
N ILE A 1043 -13.45 -5.87 4.01
CA ILE A 1043 -14.11 -5.76 5.31
C ILE A 1043 -14.35 -7.14 5.94
N LYS A 1044 -14.45 -8.19 5.12
CA LYS A 1044 -14.49 -9.62 5.48
C LYS A 1044 -13.24 -10.31 4.93
#